data_AF-A0A8T1TTU9-F1
#
_entry.id   AF-A0A8T1TTU9-F1
#
_cell.length_a   1.000
_cell.length_b   1.000
_cell.length_c   1.000
_cell.angle_alpha   90.00
_cell.angle_beta   90.00
_cell.angle_gamma   90.00
#
_symmetry.space_group_name_H-M   'P 1'
#
loop_
_entity.id
_entity.type
_entity.pdbx_description
1 polymer ?
#
loop_
_entity_poly.entity_id
_entity_poly.type
_entity_poly.pdbx_seq_one_letter_code
_entity_poly.pdbx_strand_id
1 'polypeptide(L)'
;MRLADYLAVAAVVSAASLSFAPCKVLAACSSWSSLYQDNLDGVCVCNETQCDSVSNDYLSLRKRNVGVFTTSQSGARLEYKEKKLHARPVSSPTFSIDVSTQYQTIIGFGAAFTDSAAINVYKLSPKLQQILLDQYFSENGLQYNLGRVSIGSNDFSTSIYSYNDVEGDLEMENFSIDVDKAPNSHKLELIQRVLNMTSRDIKLFASSWAPPAWMTKEKSTINCHLKGEPGDENWKALALYYSKFFTAYKEEGIDFWAMTVQNEPEKPLLAFAKWQTLRITPEEERDFIKFDLGPMMKKHHPNLKIIANDDQKPSILTRLEPLEDPESLQYISGVAVHWYRNVDFVLGMGGHFGKLREFHESYPDLFILPSEACEGFMPNPLGTGKGPSLTDPDKSWTRGENYGRDIIGDLNSYAGGWTDWNMVLDTKGGPNWAKNMVDAPILVDAKNGDEFYKQPMFYFMGHFAKFVPAGSRRIKMSLTEDSETELQTSVFVTPENQVVIQFLNLEGSDEVVNVQTTDFNTFTVTNRSMSRLESKQLLPLGNDHSLHSSESYVQRLLSIPREVIPLSLFAFGGPPAHLALAHDRFVYKQKWLADDRFLEVLSIASAIPGPSSTMTIAAMGLFRAGPLGGLLALFFWVLPGWAALTIAGFGAKSYLQDGLPVWLTGLAPAAVSIVVIAAARLWQKACEDDTAKNFVASVSAFLVLLAQYHPQDDGEHSLLSLFYTFYWIGSIIFGGGQVMLPMLLDNIVMAGWVSKEQFLIGLALVQSLPGPLFNISAYLGALIYGVPGALISSVGLFGPGIVLFFGLLPLWERVRNNTSLQIFLSGVNASATGLIVASFFLLWDKAVHTNSSAAVGLATVLMVGVFRVPTSMAIIVGAILGFLLSSEVFDLGQKDFCS
;
A
#
# COMPACT_ATOMS: atom_id res chain seq x y z
N MET A 1 -6.57 32.57 -39.30
CA MET A 1 -7.06 33.12 -38.02
C MET A 1 -5.87 33.54 -37.19
N ARG A 2 -5.95 34.67 -36.45
CA ARG A 2 -4.78 35.36 -35.88
C ARG A 2 -4.46 34.86 -34.46
N LEU A 3 -3.18 34.92 -34.11
CA LEU A 3 -2.48 34.56 -32.86
C LEU A 3 -3.19 34.93 -31.52
N ALA A 4 -4.21 35.80 -31.54
CA ALA A 4 -4.95 36.25 -30.37
C ALA A 4 -5.90 35.17 -29.81
N ASP A 5 -6.44 34.28 -30.65
CA ASP A 5 -7.36 33.23 -30.21
C ASP A 5 -6.64 32.11 -29.43
N TYR A 6 -5.33 31.93 -29.67
CA TYR A 6 -4.49 30.96 -28.96
C TYR A 6 -4.18 31.36 -27.50
N LEU A 7 -4.15 32.67 -27.21
CA LEU A 7 -3.88 33.18 -25.86
C LEU A 7 -5.10 33.07 -24.94
N ALA A 8 -6.32 33.14 -25.50
CA ALA A 8 -7.55 32.99 -24.73
C ALA A 8 -7.77 31.55 -24.22
N VAL A 9 -7.39 30.55 -25.01
CA VAL A 9 -7.49 29.13 -24.62
C VAL A 9 -6.40 28.76 -23.60
N ALA A 10 -5.20 29.32 -23.72
CA ALA A 10 -4.13 29.11 -22.74
C ALA A 10 -4.47 29.70 -21.36
N ALA A 11 -5.12 30.87 -21.31
CA ALA A 11 -5.50 31.52 -20.05
C ALA A 11 -6.57 30.76 -19.24
N VAL A 12 -7.50 30.09 -19.94
CA VAL A 12 -8.55 29.27 -19.28
C VAL A 12 -7.99 27.97 -18.71
N VAL A 13 -6.93 27.41 -19.32
CA VAL A 13 -6.27 26.18 -18.84
C VAL A 13 -5.37 26.46 -17.63
N SER A 14 -4.75 27.64 -17.54
CA SER A 14 -3.92 28.03 -16.39
C SER A 14 -4.70 28.39 -15.12
N ALA A 15 -6.00 28.73 -15.23
CA ALA A 15 -6.84 29.07 -14.09
C ALA A 15 -7.39 27.85 -13.33
N ALA A 16 -7.35 26.66 -13.92
CA ALA A 16 -7.87 25.43 -13.32
C ALA A 16 -6.84 24.64 -12.48
N SER A 17 -5.59 25.12 -12.38
CA SER A 17 -4.46 24.39 -11.76
C SER A 17 -3.89 25.03 -10.49
N LEU A 18 -4.59 26.00 -9.89
CA LEU A 18 -4.16 26.66 -8.64
C LEU A 18 -5.03 26.23 -7.46
N SER A 19 -4.85 24.99 -7.02
CA SER A 19 -5.15 24.55 -5.66
C SER A 19 -3.92 23.85 -5.11
N PHE A 20 -2.98 24.66 -4.63
CA PHE A 20 -1.83 24.17 -3.87
C PHE A 20 -2.32 23.49 -2.59
N ALA A 21 -2.02 22.20 -2.44
CA ALA A 21 -1.98 21.58 -1.14
C ALA A 21 -0.82 22.24 -0.35
N PRO A 22 -1.06 22.76 0.86
CA PRO A 22 0.01 23.36 1.64
C PRO A 22 1.03 22.27 2.04
N CYS A 23 2.31 22.57 1.87
CA CYS A 23 3.39 21.80 2.47
C CYS A 23 3.24 21.89 3.99
N LYS A 24 2.65 20.85 4.62
CA LYS A 24 2.52 20.78 6.07
C LYS A 24 3.91 20.58 6.68
N VAL A 25 4.41 21.58 7.38
CA VAL A 25 5.52 21.43 8.33
C VAL A 25 4.98 20.56 9.48
N LEU A 26 5.58 19.40 9.72
CA LEU A 26 5.26 18.57 10.89
C LEU A 26 5.56 19.39 12.16
N ALA A 27 4.56 19.59 13.01
CA ALA A 27 4.76 20.29 14.28
C ALA A 27 5.63 19.42 15.21
N ALA A 28 6.62 20.03 15.85
CA ALA A 28 7.42 19.36 16.87
C ALA A 28 6.61 19.18 18.17
N CYS A 29 6.97 18.16 18.96
CA CYS A 29 6.41 17.95 20.29
C CYS A 29 6.66 19.17 21.20
N SER A 30 5.62 19.60 21.90
CA SER A 30 5.66 20.66 22.91
C SER A 30 5.43 20.03 24.29
N SER A 31 6.22 20.38 25.30
CA SER A 31 6.04 19.89 26.68
C SER A 31 5.25 20.86 27.57
N TRP A 32 4.99 22.09 27.11
CA TRP A 32 4.28 23.09 27.91
C TRP A 32 2.79 22.76 28.06
N SER A 33 2.31 22.66 29.29
CA SER A 33 0.88 22.50 29.60
C SER A 33 0.30 23.75 30.25
N SER A 34 -0.81 24.23 29.69
CA SER A 34 -1.58 25.33 30.30
C SER A 34 -2.33 24.90 31.56
N LEU A 35 -2.68 23.62 31.71
CA LEU A 35 -3.32 23.11 32.92
C LEU A 35 -2.37 23.13 34.13
N TYR A 36 -1.13 22.67 33.93
CA TYR A 36 -0.12 22.58 34.98
C TYR A 36 0.72 23.86 35.14
N GLN A 37 0.69 24.75 34.15
CA GLN A 37 1.52 25.96 34.09
C GLN A 37 3.03 25.63 34.18
N ASP A 38 3.42 24.51 33.59
CA ASP A 38 4.78 23.98 33.63
C ASP A 38 5.07 23.12 32.38
N ASN A 39 6.35 22.82 32.16
CA ASN A 39 6.79 21.85 31.16
C ASN A 39 6.71 20.43 31.74
N LEU A 40 5.91 19.58 31.10
CA LEU A 40 5.82 18.17 31.38
C LEU A 40 6.92 17.43 30.63
N ASP A 41 8.10 17.35 31.23
CA ASP A 41 9.25 16.66 30.66
C ASP A 41 8.89 15.22 30.28
N GLY A 42 9.35 14.77 29.12
CA GLY A 42 9.08 13.42 28.65
C GLY A 42 7.74 13.23 27.93
N VAL A 43 6.81 14.17 28.04
CA VAL A 43 5.45 14.09 27.50
C VAL A 43 5.25 15.09 26.37
N CYS A 44 4.39 14.77 25.41
CA CYS A 44 3.95 15.74 24.40
C CYS A 44 2.52 16.20 24.65
N VAL A 45 2.35 17.50 24.81
CA VAL A 45 1.09 18.19 25.04
C VAL A 45 0.47 18.57 23.70
N CYS A 46 -0.76 18.10 23.48
CA CYS A 46 -1.55 18.44 22.31
C CYS A 46 -2.75 19.31 22.70
N ASN A 47 -3.00 20.34 21.90
CA ASN A 47 -4.16 21.21 22.02
C ASN A 47 -4.70 21.57 20.61
N GLU A 48 -5.68 22.48 20.52
CA GLU A 48 -6.33 22.81 19.23
C GLU A 48 -5.39 23.43 18.19
N THR A 49 -4.23 23.93 18.61
CA THR A 49 -3.28 24.66 17.76
C THR A 49 -1.99 23.89 17.52
N GLN A 50 -1.66 22.92 18.36
CA GLN A 50 -0.43 22.14 18.27
C GLN A 50 -0.67 20.67 18.62
N CYS A 51 -0.11 19.77 17.83
CA CYS A 51 0.10 18.38 18.18
C CYS A 51 1.14 17.81 17.22
N ASP A 52 2.06 16.98 17.71
CA ASP A 52 3.05 16.33 16.86
C ASP A 52 2.41 15.23 16.00
N SER A 53 3.14 14.78 14.98
CA SER A 53 2.68 13.76 14.03
C SER A 53 3.84 12.93 13.51
N VAL A 54 3.55 11.74 13.00
CA VAL A 54 4.53 10.78 12.51
C VAL A 54 4.78 11.01 11.01
N SER A 55 6.05 11.15 10.63
CA SER A 55 6.44 11.34 9.22
C SER A 55 6.13 10.09 8.37
N ASN A 56 5.67 10.33 7.13
CA ASN A 56 5.49 9.32 6.09
C ASN A 56 6.60 9.34 5.03
N ASP A 57 7.65 10.13 5.22
CA ASP A 57 8.73 10.31 4.23
C ASP A 57 9.47 9.01 3.91
N TYR A 58 9.42 8.03 4.82
CA TYR A 58 9.94 6.69 4.63
C TYR A 58 9.31 5.92 3.45
N LEU A 59 8.12 6.32 3.00
CA LEU A 59 7.47 5.74 1.83
C LEU A 59 8.19 6.12 0.52
N SER A 60 9.06 7.13 0.57
CA SER A 60 9.79 7.70 -0.56
C SER A 60 11.32 7.62 -0.39
N LEU A 61 11.82 6.59 0.31
CA LEU A 61 13.26 6.42 0.56
C LEU A 61 14.09 6.37 -0.72
N ARG A 62 15.22 7.07 -0.73
CA ARG A 62 16.17 6.99 -1.85
C ARG A 62 16.82 5.61 -1.89
N LYS A 63 17.17 5.12 -3.09
CA LYS A 63 17.91 3.85 -3.23
C LYS A 63 19.19 3.90 -2.40
N ARG A 64 19.45 2.82 -1.65
CA ARG A 64 20.55 2.67 -0.67
C ARG A 64 20.46 3.57 0.56
N ASN A 65 19.27 4.03 0.93
CA ASN A 65 19.05 4.77 2.16
C ASN A 65 18.07 4.07 3.10
N VAL A 66 18.26 4.34 4.40
CA VAL A 66 17.51 3.90 5.58
C VAL A 66 16.56 4.99 6.03
N GLY A 67 15.31 4.66 6.31
CA GLY A 67 14.48 5.48 7.19
C GLY A 67 14.72 5.07 8.64
N VAL A 68 15.17 6.00 9.49
CA VAL A 68 15.37 5.76 10.92
C VAL A 68 14.39 6.61 11.71
N PHE A 69 13.56 5.96 12.51
CA PHE A 69 12.72 6.60 13.52
C PHE A 69 13.34 6.42 14.88
N THR A 70 13.37 7.47 15.70
CA THR A 70 13.99 7.45 17.02
C THR A 70 13.07 8.01 18.09
N THR A 71 12.95 7.28 19.19
CA THR A 71 12.39 7.78 20.46
C THR A 71 13.45 7.64 21.56
N SER A 72 13.73 8.73 22.29
CA SER A 72 14.77 8.76 23.35
C SER A 72 14.33 9.56 24.58
N GLN A 73 14.90 9.23 25.74
CA GLN A 73 14.59 9.92 27.00
C GLN A 73 14.86 11.42 26.91
N SER A 74 15.90 11.84 26.17
CA SER A 74 16.24 13.24 25.90
C SER A 74 15.23 14.05 25.09
N GLY A 75 14.17 13.43 24.56
CA GLY A 75 13.08 14.15 23.90
C GLY A 75 12.86 13.83 22.42
N ALA A 76 13.60 12.90 21.81
CA ALA A 76 13.24 12.43 20.47
C ALA A 76 11.92 11.65 20.53
N ARG A 77 10.99 11.92 19.61
CA ARG A 77 9.63 11.35 19.60
C ARG A 77 9.29 10.93 18.18
N LEU A 78 9.51 9.65 17.86
CA LEU A 78 9.43 9.13 16.48
C LEU A 78 10.14 10.05 15.47
N GLU A 79 11.30 10.60 15.85
CA GLU A 79 12.06 11.53 15.03
C GLU A 79 12.60 10.80 13.79
N TYR A 80 12.26 11.30 12.60
CA TYR A 80 12.67 10.70 11.32
C TYR A 80 14.01 11.25 10.82
N LYS A 81 14.93 10.36 10.45
CA LYS A 81 16.19 10.67 9.77
C LYS A 81 16.50 9.66 8.68
N GLU A 82 16.92 10.15 7.52
CA GLU A 82 17.40 9.29 6.44
C GLU A 82 18.92 9.03 6.60
N LYS A 83 19.37 7.78 6.57
CA LYS A 83 20.80 7.39 6.62
C LYS A 83 21.22 6.65 5.34
N LYS A 84 22.48 6.72 4.94
CA LYS A 84 23.00 5.99 3.76
C LYS A 84 23.54 4.62 4.16
N LEU A 85 23.30 3.60 3.32
CA LEU A 85 23.95 2.30 3.42
C LEU A 85 25.42 2.40 2.95
N HIS A 86 26.32 1.69 3.61
CA HIS A 86 27.71 1.56 3.17
C HIS A 86 27.80 0.54 2.03
N ALA A 87 28.49 0.91 0.95
CA ALA A 87 28.61 0.11 -0.27
C ALA A 87 29.55 -1.10 -0.15
N ARG A 88 30.26 -1.24 0.98
CA ARG A 88 31.13 -2.39 1.26
C ARG A 88 30.62 -3.09 2.51
N PRO A 89 30.36 -4.41 2.45
CA PRO A 89 30.09 -5.19 3.66
C PRO A 89 31.25 -5.02 4.64
N VAL A 90 30.94 -4.86 5.93
CA VAL A 90 31.95 -5.07 6.98
C VAL A 90 32.29 -6.56 7.06
N SER A 91 33.56 -6.86 7.32
CA SER A 91 34.06 -8.25 7.42
C SER A 91 33.42 -9.04 8.57
N SER A 92 32.95 -8.35 9.59
CA SER A 92 32.36 -8.91 10.81
C SER A 92 31.15 -8.05 11.24
N PRO A 93 29.97 -8.23 10.61
CA PRO A 93 28.76 -7.53 11.03
C PRO A 93 28.33 -8.01 12.41
N THR A 94 27.71 -7.14 13.21
CA THR A 94 27.12 -7.52 14.50
C THR A 94 25.91 -8.42 14.29
N PHE A 95 25.04 -8.03 13.35
CA PHE A 95 23.83 -8.76 13.01
C PHE A 95 23.75 -9.07 11.52
N SER A 96 23.15 -10.20 11.17
CA SER A 96 22.81 -10.59 9.81
C SER A 96 21.31 -10.93 9.70
N ILE A 97 20.68 -10.46 8.63
CA ILE A 97 19.24 -10.67 8.37
C ILE A 97 19.06 -11.86 7.43
N ASP A 98 18.22 -12.81 7.82
CA ASP A 98 17.82 -13.95 7.00
C ASP A 98 16.30 -13.91 6.72
N VAL A 99 15.95 -13.54 5.49
CA VAL A 99 14.56 -13.49 5.01
C VAL A 99 14.01 -14.87 4.62
N SER A 100 14.86 -15.88 4.50
CA SER A 100 14.44 -17.24 4.13
C SER A 100 13.77 -17.96 5.30
N THR A 101 14.18 -17.64 6.52
CA THR A 101 13.56 -18.13 7.75
C THR A 101 12.46 -17.17 8.21
N GLN A 102 11.20 -17.56 8.03
CA GLN A 102 10.02 -16.80 8.48
C GLN A 102 9.32 -17.51 9.64
N TYR A 103 8.79 -16.72 10.57
CA TYR A 103 8.05 -17.19 11.73
C TYR A 103 6.55 -16.82 11.60
N GLN A 104 5.93 -16.32 12.68
CA GLN A 104 4.52 -16.00 12.73
C GLN A 104 4.12 -14.79 11.87
N THR A 105 2.85 -14.73 11.46
CA THR A 105 2.24 -13.54 10.87
C THR A 105 1.77 -12.58 11.94
N ILE A 106 1.98 -11.29 11.69
CA ILE A 106 1.45 -10.23 12.52
C ILE A 106 -0.04 -10.01 12.20
N ILE A 107 -0.87 -10.22 13.21
CA ILE A 107 -2.31 -9.96 13.27
C ILE A 107 -2.56 -8.46 13.32
N GLY A 108 -1.87 -7.74 14.21
CA GLY A 108 -2.01 -6.28 14.39
C GLY A 108 -1.59 -5.78 15.77
N PHE A 109 -1.69 -4.46 15.94
CA PHE A 109 -1.43 -3.75 17.18
C PHE A 109 -2.55 -2.74 17.44
N GLY A 110 -2.93 -2.57 18.70
CA GLY A 110 -3.88 -1.52 19.05
C GLY A 110 -4.24 -1.47 20.53
N ALA A 111 -5.50 -1.16 20.86
CA ALA A 111 -5.95 -0.90 22.22
C ALA A 111 -7.44 -1.26 22.44
N ALA A 112 -7.90 -1.21 23.69
CA ALA A 112 -9.29 -1.43 24.07
C ALA A 112 -10.18 -0.17 23.95
N PHE A 113 -11.36 -0.36 23.38
CA PHE A 113 -12.47 0.59 23.27
C PHE A 113 -13.41 0.45 24.47
N THR A 114 -12.92 0.81 25.65
CA THR A 114 -13.70 0.81 26.88
C THR A 114 -14.65 2.00 26.95
N ASP A 115 -15.66 1.93 27.80
CA ASP A 115 -16.56 3.05 28.10
C ASP A 115 -15.76 4.28 28.55
N SER A 116 -14.75 4.08 29.41
CA SER A 116 -13.87 5.15 29.87
C SER A 116 -13.07 5.81 28.75
N ALA A 117 -12.57 5.03 27.78
CA ALA A 117 -11.88 5.61 26.63
C ALA A 117 -12.83 6.48 25.80
N ALA A 118 -14.04 5.99 25.51
CA ALA A 118 -15.05 6.75 24.78
C ALA A 118 -15.44 8.04 25.53
N ILE A 119 -15.78 7.95 26.81
CA ILE A 119 -16.14 9.10 27.64
C ILE A 119 -15.04 10.16 27.64
N ASN A 120 -13.76 9.77 27.76
CA ASN A 120 -12.67 10.75 27.79
C ASN A 120 -12.39 11.40 26.44
N VAL A 121 -12.51 10.67 25.32
CA VAL A 121 -12.42 11.28 23.99
C VAL A 121 -13.48 12.37 23.84
N TYR A 122 -14.73 12.07 24.18
CA TYR A 122 -15.85 13.01 24.01
C TYR A 122 -15.94 14.13 25.06
N LYS A 123 -15.05 14.15 26.06
CA LYS A 123 -14.84 15.34 26.91
C LYS A 123 -14.09 16.46 26.19
N LEU A 124 -13.31 16.13 25.15
CA LEU A 124 -12.56 17.10 24.36
C LEU A 124 -13.47 17.86 23.38
N SER A 125 -13.02 19.02 22.91
CA SER A 125 -13.68 19.72 21.80
C SER A 125 -13.71 18.84 20.53
N PRO A 126 -14.68 19.01 19.61
CA PRO A 126 -14.74 18.21 18.38
C PRO A 126 -13.45 18.24 17.54
N LYS A 127 -12.74 19.37 17.57
CA LYS A 127 -11.44 19.52 16.90
C LYS A 127 -10.37 18.69 17.58
N LEU A 128 -10.28 18.74 18.91
CA LEU A 128 -9.33 17.95 19.69
C LEU A 128 -9.63 16.46 19.62
N GLN A 129 -10.89 16.06 19.61
CA GLN A 129 -11.29 14.67 19.34
C GLN A 129 -10.70 14.19 18.03
N GLN A 130 -10.82 14.97 16.95
CA GLN A 130 -10.26 14.58 15.66
C GLN A 130 -8.74 14.49 15.72
N ILE A 131 -8.07 15.48 16.32
CA ILE A 131 -6.60 15.48 16.46
C ILE A 131 -6.15 14.24 17.24
N LEU A 132 -6.83 13.88 18.34
CA LEU A 132 -6.52 12.70 19.15
C LEU A 132 -6.71 11.41 18.34
N LEU A 133 -7.86 11.24 17.67
CA LEU A 133 -8.11 10.06 16.85
C LEU A 133 -7.12 9.95 15.68
N ASP A 134 -6.71 11.08 15.12
CA ASP A 134 -5.68 11.12 14.09
C ASP A 134 -4.34 10.58 14.61
N GLN A 135 -4.00 10.78 15.90
CA GLN A 135 -2.78 10.23 16.50
C GLN A 135 -2.76 8.70 16.50
N TYR A 136 -3.89 8.04 16.71
CA TYR A 136 -3.95 6.57 16.72
C TYR A 136 -4.20 5.96 15.35
N PHE A 137 -5.11 6.52 14.55
CA PHE A 137 -5.69 5.80 13.40
C PHE A 137 -5.37 6.42 12.04
N SER A 138 -4.96 7.69 11.96
CA SER A 138 -4.66 8.32 10.68
C SER A 138 -3.30 7.90 10.11
N GLU A 139 -3.08 8.18 8.83
CA GLU A 139 -1.77 8.00 8.18
C GLU A 139 -0.66 8.83 8.83
N ASN A 140 -0.96 9.92 9.51
CA ASN A 140 0.04 10.73 10.22
C ASN A 140 0.14 10.36 11.72
N GLY A 141 -0.57 9.31 12.15
CA GLY A 141 -0.53 8.73 13.49
C GLY A 141 0.12 7.35 13.50
N LEU A 142 -0.28 6.50 14.45
CA LEU A 142 0.25 5.15 14.64
C LEU A 142 -0.38 4.09 13.72
N GLN A 143 -1.52 4.39 13.08
CA GLN A 143 -2.30 3.46 12.26
C GLN A 143 -2.62 2.13 12.96
N TYR A 144 -3.13 2.22 14.19
CA TYR A 144 -3.66 1.06 14.93
C TYR A 144 -4.66 0.27 14.08
N ASN A 145 -4.57 -1.05 14.15
CA ASN A 145 -5.34 -1.98 13.31
C ASN A 145 -5.91 -3.19 14.07
N LEU A 146 -5.91 -3.13 15.40
CA LEU A 146 -6.51 -4.10 16.28
C LEU A 146 -7.29 -3.37 17.38
N GLY A 147 -8.46 -3.87 17.76
CA GLY A 147 -9.28 -3.25 18.79
C GLY A 147 -9.98 -4.26 19.69
N ARG A 148 -9.89 -4.09 21.01
CA ARG A 148 -10.65 -4.90 21.98
C ARG A 148 -11.93 -4.19 22.39
N VAL A 149 -13.05 -4.89 22.45
CA VAL A 149 -14.35 -4.35 22.91
C VAL A 149 -14.91 -5.22 24.03
N SER A 150 -15.41 -4.61 25.11
CA SER A 150 -16.07 -5.36 26.17
C SER A 150 -17.49 -5.77 25.79
N ILE A 151 -17.85 -7.02 26.08
CA ILE A 151 -19.24 -7.48 26.09
C ILE A 151 -19.84 -7.12 27.45
N GLY A 152 -20.64 -6.06 27.48
CA GLY A 152 -21.18 -5.47 28.71
C GLY A 152 -20.15 -4.59 29.42
N SER A 153 -20.43 -4.28 30.69
CA SER A 153 -19.57 -3.45 31.53
C SER A 153 -18.30 -4.18 31.99
N ASN A 154 -17.25 -3.40 32.19
CA ASN A 154 -16.01 -3.79 32.85
C ASN A 154 -15.69 -2.86 34.03
N ASP A 155 -14.48 -2.93 34.59
CA ASP A 155 -14.03 -2.02 35.65
C ASP A 155 -13.86 -0.58 35.15
N PHE A 156 -13.43 -0.40 33.90
CA PHE A 156 -13.39 0.87 33.14
C PHE A 156 -14.74 1.24 32.50
N SER A 157 -15.80 1.03 33.28
CA SER A 157 -17.14 1.55 33.05
C SER A 157 -17.54 2.46 34.20
N THR A 158 -18.54 3.32 34.01
CA THR A 158 -19.04 4.21 35.09
C THR A 158 -19.94 3.49 36.09
N SER A 159 -20.50 2.34 35.70
CA SER A 159 -21.39 1.50 36.51
C SER A 159 -21.35 0.06 36.00
N ILE A 160 -21.87 -0.87 36.82
CA ILE A 160 -22.09 -2.26 36.41
C ILE A 160 -23.40 -2.33 35.63
N TYR A 161 -23.37 -2.92 34.45
CA TYR A 161 -24.53 -3.26 33.62
C TYR A 161 -24.27 -4.52 32.79
N SER A 162 -25.34 -5.17 32.34
CA SER A 162 -25.31 -6.19 31.29
C SER A 162 -26.27 -5.79 30.16
N TYR A 163 -26.34 -6.58 29.09
CA TYR A 163 -27.32 -6.37 28.02
C TYR A 163 -28.65 -7.09 28.25
N ASN A 164 -28.80 -7.85 29.35
CA ASN A 164 -30.07 -8.50 29.69
C ASN A 164 -30.21 -8.70 31.20
N ASP A 165 -30.71 -7.69 31.91
CA ASP A 165 -30.89 -7.75 33.37
C ASP A 165 -32.28 -8.28 33.81
N VAL A 166 -33.11 -8.80 32.90
CA VAL A 166 -34.41 -9.41 33.23
C VAL A 166 -34.21 -10.83 33.79
N GLU A 167 -34.54 -11.04 35.06
CA GLU A 167 -34.31 -12.32 35.76
C GLU A 167 -35.07 -13.48 35.10
N GLY A 168 -34.34 -14.53 34.72
CA GLY A 168 -34.89 -15.76 34.16
C GLY A 168 -35.11 -15.75 32.65
N ASP A 169 -34.68 -14.70 31.93
CA ASP A 169 -34.80 -14.60 30.48
C ASP A 169 -33.72 -15.41 29.75
N LEU A 170 -33.88 -16.74 29.76
CA LEU A 170 -32.96 -17.69 29.13
C LEU A 170 -32.93 -17.59 27.60
N GLU A 171 -34.02 -17.13 26.99
CA GLU A 171 -34.17 -17.02 25.53
C GLU A 171 -33.67 -15.67 24.98
N MET A 172 -33.18 -14.77 25.86
CA MET A 172 -32.64 -13.46 25.51
C MET A 172 -33.67 -12.59 24.75
N GLU A 173 -34.93 -12.63 25.18
CA GLU A 173 -36.03 -11.85 24.60
C GLU A 173 -35.88 -10.35 24.87
N ASN A 174 -35.33 -9.99 26.03
CA ASN A 174 -35.13 -8.61 26.48
C ASN A 174 -33.68 -8.14 26.29
N PHE A 175 -32.87 -8.87 25.51
CA PHE A 175 -31.52 -8.45 25.19
C PHE A 175 -31.51 -7.12 24.45
N SER A 176 -30.73 -6.15 24.94
CA SER A 176 -30.53 -4.87 24.28
C SER A 176 -29.16 -4.26 24.56
N ILE A 177 -28.56 -3.68 23.52
CA ILE A 177 -27.32 -2.86 23.60
C ILE A 177 -27.63 -1.36 23.76
N ASP A 178 -28.84 -0.98 24.17
CA ASP A 178 -29.24 0.44 24.30
C ASP A 178 -28.33 1.25 25.23
N VAL A 179 -27.71 0.60 26.21
CA VAL A 179 -26.69 1.22 27.08
C VAL A 179 -25.47 1.70 26.31
N ASP A 180 -25.05 0.98 25.26
CA ASP A 180 -23.93 1.37 24.39
C ASP A 180 -24.34 2.42 23.35
N LYS A 181 -25.63 2.45 22.98
CA LYS A 181 -26.25 3.47 22.12
C LYS A 181 -26.53 4.78 22.85
N ALA A 182 -26.50 4.75 24.19
CA ALA A 182 -26.84 5.90 24.99
C ALA A 182 -25.90 7.08 24.69
N PRO A 183 -26.42 8.32 24.56
CA PRO A 183 -25.61 9.49 24.17
C PRO A 183 -24.43 9.80 25.08
N ASN A 184 -24.40 9.25 26.31
CA ASN A 184 -23.32 9.43 27.28
C ASN A 184 -22.27 8.31 27.23
N SER A 185 -22.55 7.18 26.57
CA SER A 185 -21.59 6.07 26.42
C SER A 185 -20.55 6.41 25.37
N HIS A 186 -20.99 6.94 24.22
CA HIS A 186 -20.16 7.24 23.04
C HIS A 186 -19.36 6.05 22.47
N LYS A 187 -19.54 4.83 22.99
CA LYS A 187 -18.75 3.65 22.61
C LYS A 187 -18.96 3.26 21.16
N LEU A 188 -20.22 3.12 20.73
CA LEU A 188 -20.54 2.81 19.33
C LEU A 188 -20.10 3.94 18.39
N GLU A 189 -20.37 5.19 18.77
CA GLU A 189 -20.00 6.39 18.01
C GLU A 189 -18.48 6.46 17.78
N LEU A 190 -17.68 6.20 18.82
CA LEU A 190 -16.23 6.13 18.74
C LEU A 190 -15.78 5.03 17.76
N ILE A 191 -16.28 3.81 17.93
CA ILE A 191 -15.87 2.67 17.09
C ILE A 191 -16.22 2.94 15.62
N GLN A 192 -17.45 3.37 15.32
CA GLN A 192 -17.89 3.69 13.96
C GLN A 192 -17.04 4.81 13.34
N ARG A 193 -16.74 5.87 14.09
CA ARG A 193 -15.90 6.97 13.62
C ARG A 193 -14.49 6.48 13.26
N VAL A 194 -13.91 5.62 14.09
CA VAL A 194 -12.60 5.01 13.85
C VAL A 194 -12.61 4.11 12.62
N LEU A 195 -13.59 3.22 12.49
CA LEU A 195 -13.75 2.35 11.31
C LEU A 195 -13.90 3.15 10.00
N ASN A 196 -14.53 4.32 10.06
CA ASN A 196 -14.74 5.17 8.87
C ASN A 196 -13.53 6.02 8.49
N MET A 197 -12.58 6.28 9.41
CA MET A 197 -11.46 7.18 9.16
C MET A 197 -10.13 6.47 8.88
N THR A 198 -9.99 5.22 9.34
CA THR A 198 -8.75 4.44 9.14
C THR A 198 -8.51 4.11 7.67
N SER A 199 -7.26 4.16 7.23
CA SER A 199 -6.85 3.64 5.91
C SER A 199 -6.46 2.16 5.94
N ARG A 200 -6.34 1.56 7.14
CA ARG A 200 -6.06 0.13 7.34
C ARG A 200 -7.30 -0.58 7.87
N ASP A 201 -7.50 -1.82 7.45
CA ASP A 201 -8.53 -2.69 8.01
C ASP A 201 -8.25 -2.95 9.50
N ILE A 202 -9.23 -2.67 10.36
CA ILE A 202 -9.14 -2.86 11.81
C ILE A 202 -9.83 -4.17 12.18
N LYS A 203 -9.08 -5.06 12.84
CA LYS A 203 -9.67 -6.27 13.43
C LYS A 203 -10.21 -5.96 14.82
N LEU A 204 -11.51 -6.07 15.00
CA LEU A 204 -12.12 -5.98 16.33
C LEU A 204 -12.26 -7.37 16.95
N PHE A 205 -11.93 -7.50 18.24
CA PHE A 205 -12.26 -8.69 19.01
C PHE A 205 -12.96 -8.33 20.31
N ALA A 206 -13.85 -9.20 20.77
CA ALA A 206 -14.64 -8.95 21.97
C ALA A 206 -14.33 -9.90 23.12
N SER A 207 -14.44 -9.42 24.34
CA SER A 207 -14.20 -10.20 25.56
C SER A 207 -15.28 -9.88 26.60
N SER A 208 -15.79 -10.90 27.27
CA SER A 208 -16.79 -10.75 28.34
C SER A 208 -16.13 -10.72 29.71
N TRP A 209 -16.56 -9.80 30.59
CA TRP A 209 -16.11 -9.77 31.98
C TRP A 209 -17.02 -10.57 32.90
N ALA A 210 -18.33 -10.44 32.74
CA ALA A 210 -19.31 -11.18 33.52
C ALA A 210 -20.64 -11.28 32.75
N PRO A 211 -21.41 -12.36 32.97
CA PRO A 211 -22.77 -12.48 32.48
C PRO A 211 -23.73 -11.59 33.29
N PRO A 212 -24.99 -11.45 32.87
CA PRO A 212 -26.05 -10.91 33.73
C PRO A 212 -26.06 -11.55 35.12
N ALA A 213 -26.23 -10.74 36.16
CA ALA A 213 -26.11 -11.19 37.55
C ALA A 213 -27.12 -12.31 37.92
N TRP A 214 -28.28 -12.34 37.28
CA TRP A 214 -29.30 -13.37 37.54
C TRP A 214 -28.88 -14.77 37.05
N MET A 215 -27.91 -14.88 36.15
CA MET A 215 -27.38 -16.16 35.65
C MET A 215 -26.37 -16.80 36.62
N THR A 216 -25.90 -16.06 37.64
CA THR A 216 -24.79 -16.48 38.51
C THR A 216 -25.28 -17.03 39.84
N LYS A 217 -24.49 -17.94 40.44
CA LYS A 217 -24.78 -18.57 41.74
C LYS A 217 -24.88 -17.53 42.86
N GLU A 218 -24.04 -16.50 42.81
CA GLU A 218 -23.94 -15.45 43.83
C GLU A 218 -24.93 -14.30 43.62
N LYS A 219 -25.74 -14.30 42.54
CA LYS A 219 -26.55 -13.15 42.12
C LYS A 219 -25.74 -11.84 42.04
N SER A 220 -24.52 -11.96 41.54
CA SER A 220 -23.50 -10.92 41.48
C SER A 220 -22.65 -11.11 40.22
N THR A 221 -22.02 -10.05 39.74
CA THR A 221 -21.02 -10.10 38.66
C THR A 221 -19.60 -10.19 39.16
N ILE A 222 -19.36 -10.09 40.48
CA ILE A 222 -18.01 -10.04 41.08
C ILE A 222 -17.59 -11.43 41.56
N ASN A 223 -16.47 -11.95 41.02
CA ASN A 223 -15.95 -13.29 41.36
C ASN A 223 -17.06 -14.36 41.35
N CYS A 224 -17.90 -14.29 40.34
CA CYS A 224 -19.13 -15.08 40.26
C CYS A 224 -18.90 -16.37 39.47
N HIS A 225 -19.81 -17.32 39.64
CA HIS A 225 -19.84 -18.59 38.91
C HIS A 225 -21.21 -18.76 38.26
N LEU A 226 -21.25 -19.35 37.06
CA LEU A 226 -22.52 -19.62 36.39
C LEU A 226 -23.31 -20.72 37.11
N LYS A 227 -24.64 -20.66 37.02
CA LYS A 227 -25.54 -21.72 37.53
C LYS A 227 -25.51 -22.95 36.62
N GLY A 228 -25.52 -24.14 37.21
CA GLY A 228 -25.44 -25.41 36.47
C GLY A 228 -24.05 -25.67 35.90
N GLU A 229 -23.97 -26.63 34.98
CA GLU A 229 -22.75 -27.07 34.31
C GLU A 229 -22.84 -26.82 32.78
N PRO A 230 -21.71 -26.71 32.06
CA PRO A 230 -21.74 -26.58 30.60
C PRO A 230 -22.64 -27.62 29.92
N GLY A 231 -23.47 -27.18 28.98
CA GLY A 231 -24.56 -27.95 28.39
C GLY A 231 -25.94 -27.72 29.04
N ASP A 232 -26.01 -27.13 30.23
CA ASP A 232 -27.27 -26.74 30.89
C ASP A 232 -27.85 -25.43 30.33
N GLU A 233 -29.08 -25.10 30.75
CA GLU A 233 -29.84 -23.94 30.26
C GLU A 233 -29.12 -22.59 30.43
N ASN A 234 -28.43 -22.35 31.55
CA ASN A 234 -27.74 -21.07 31.79
C ASN A 234 -26.47 -20.93 30.94
N TRP A 235 -25.75 -22.02 30.69
CA TRP A 235 -24.57 -22.02 29.83
C TRP A 235 -24.95 -21.84 28.35
N LYS A 236 -26.03 -22.50 27.91
CA LYS A 236 -26.65 -22.24 26.59
C LYS A 236 -27.12 -20.80 26.43
N ALA A 237 -27.79 -20.26 27.46
CA ALA A 237 -28.22 -18.87 27.49
C ALA A 237 -27.02 -17.91 27.42
N LEU A 238 -25.89 -18.24 28.07
CA LEU A 238 -24.67 -17.41 28.00
C LEU A 238 -24.08 -17.39 26.59
N ALA A 239 -24.02 -18.55 25.92
CA ALA A 239 -23.60 -18.60 24.51
C ALA A 239 -24.56 -17.80 23.62
N LEU A 240 -25.86 -17.85 23.87
CA LEU A 240 -26.86 -17.05 23.14
C LEU A 240 -26.69 -15.55 23.41
N TYR A 241 -26.41 -15.15 24.65
CA TYR A 241 -26.12 -13.76 25.04
C TYR A 241 -24.94 -13.19 24.23
N TYR A 242 -23.83 -13.95 24.11
CA TYR A 242 -22.71 -13.56 23.26
C TYR A 242 -23.09 -13.48 21.78
N SER A 243 -23.92 -14.42 21.28
CA SER A 243 -24.35 -14.43 19.88
C SER A 243 -25.22 -13.22 19.54
N LYS A 244 -26.09 -12.81 20.48
CA LYS A 244 -26.93 -11.62 20.36
C LYS A 244 -26.09 -10.34 20.35
N PHE A 245 -25.01 -10.27 21.12
CA PHE A 245 -24.05 -9.15 21.08
C PHE A 245 -23.46 -8.96 19.68
N PHE A 246 -22.90 -10.01 19.07
CA PHE A 246 -22.31 -9.91 17.73
C PHE A 246 -23.36 -9.56 16.67
N THR A 247 -24.57 -10.09 16.80
CA THR A 247 -25.68 -9.75 15.89
C THR A 247 -26.05 -8.27 16.01
N ALA A 248 -26.23 -7.77 17.25
CA ALA A 248 -26.63 -6.39 17.49
C ALA A 248 -25.55 -5.38 17.08
N TYR A 249 -24.27 -5.64 17.34
CA TYR A 249 -23.19 -4.76 16.88
C TYR A 249 -23.04 -4.76 15.35
N LYS A 250 -23.26 -5.90 14.70
CA LYS A 250 -23.23 -6.00 13.24
C LYS A 250 -24.36 -5.20 12.59
N GLU A 251 -25.54 -5.15 13.20
CA GLU A 251 -26.65 -4.29 12.77
C GLU A 251 -26.29 -2.80 12.86
N GLU A 252 -25.40 -2.41 13.79
CA GLU A 252 -24.82 -1.07 13.90
C GLU A 252 -23.59 -0.86 12.98
N GLY A 253 -23.31 -1.80 12.07
CA GLY A 253 -22.19 -1.71 11.13
C GLY A 253 -20.82 -2.03 11.71
N ILE A 254 -20.75 -2.65 12.89
CA ILE A 254 -19.52 -3.05 13.56
C ILE A 254 -19.39 -4.57 13.49
N ASP A 255 -18.48 -5.07 12.66
CA ASP A 255 -18.20 -6.51 12.55
C ASP A 255 -16.99 -6.90 13.40
N PHE A 256 -16.99 -8.14 13.89
CA PHE A 256 -15.93 -8.67 14.74
C PHE A 256 -15.14 -9.77 14.04
N TRP A 257 -13.82 -9.72 14.21
CA TRP A 257 -12.90 -10.74 13.75
C TRP A 257 -12.83 -11.94 14.70
N ALA A 258 -12.88 -11.69 16.02
CA ALA A 258 -12.74 -12.73 17.02
C ALA A 258 -13.48 -12.43 18.32
N MET A 259 -13.56 -13.44 19.18
CA MET A 259 -13.93 -13.30 20.58
C MET A 259 -13.01 -14.12 21.47
N THR A 260 -12.78 -13.64 22.69
CA THR A 260 -12.22 -14.48 23.75
C THR A 260 -13.36 -15.15 24.53
N VAL A 261 -13.10 -16.32 25.12
CA VAL A 261 -14.14 -17.08 25.84
C VAL A 261 -14.58 -16.33 27.10
N GLN A 262 -13.62 -15.82 27.86
CA GLN A 262 -13.85 -15.11 29.11
C GLN A 262 -12.61 -14.29 29.46
N ASN A 263 -12.78 -13.03 29.87
CA ASN A 263 -11.69 -12.21 30.40
C ASN A 263 -11.28 -12.70 31.79
N GLU A 264 -9.99 -12.97 31.99
CA GLU A 264 -9.36 -13.32 33.27
C GLU A 264 -10.13 -14.37 34.10
N PRO A 265 -10.36 -15.57 33.55
CA PRO A 265 -11.13 -16.62 34.23
C PRO A 265 -10.49 -17.07 35.55
N GLU A 266 -9.17 -17.02 35.71
CA GLU A 266 -8.48 -17.47 36.92
C GLU A 266 -8.64 -16.49 38.08
N LYS A 267 -8.92 -17.04 39.27
CA LYS A 267 -8.91 -16.23 40.48
C LYS A 267 -7.46 -15.83 40.84
N PRO A 268 -7.12 -14.54 40.90
CA PRO A 268 -5.79 -14.10 41.31
C PRO A 268 -5.49 -14.50 42.77
N LEU A 269 -4.23 -14.87 43.04
CA LEU A 269 -3.73 -15.24 44.37
C LEU A 269 -3.86 -14.10 45.40
N LEU A 270 -3.69 -12.85 44.96
CA LEU A 270 -3.81 -11.64 45.78
C LEU A 270 -4.61 -10.59 44.98
N ALA A 271 -5.82 -10.26 45.44
CA ALA A 271 -6.62 -9.17 44.86
C ALA A 271 -7.21 -8.29 45.97
N PHE A 272 -6.83 -7.02 45.95
CA PHE A 272 -7.27 -6.01 46.93
C PHE A 272 -8.46 -5.18 46.44
N ALA A 273 -8.72 -5.19 45.12
CA ALA A 273 -9.88 -4.57 44.49
C ALA A 273 -10.72 -5.64 43.78
N LYS A 274 -12.02 -5.37 43.62
CA LYS A 274 -12.99 -6.31 43.07
C LYS A 274 -13.79 -5.62 41.97
N TRP A 275 -13.90 -6.27 40.83
CA TRP A 275 -14.69 -5.84 39.67
C TRP A 275 -15.43 -7.04 39.06
N GLN A 276 -16.12 -6.82 37.95
CA GLN A 276 -16.84 -7.87 37.23
C GLN A 276 -15.88 -8.99 36.82
N THR A 277 -16.17 -10.22 37.21
CA THR A 277 -15.41 -11.39 36.77
C THR A 277 -16.26 -12.65 36.90
N LEU A 278 -16.36 -13.41 35.81
CA LEU A 278 -16.84 -14.79 35.80
C LEU A 278 -15.65 -15.73 35.94
N ARG A 279 -15.72 -16.62 36.94
CA ARG A 279 -14.70 -17.64 37.18
C ARG A 279 -15.11 -18.93 36.48
N ILE A 280 -14.22 -19.43 35.62
CA ILE A 280 -14.38 -20.72 34.94
C ILE A 280 -13.09 -21.55 35.08
N THR A 281 -13.22 -22.83 35.42
CA THR A 281 -12.09 -23.76 35.38
C THR A 281 -11.72 -24.08 33.93
N PRO A 282 -10.52 -24.63 33.68
CA PRO A 282 -10.17 -25.05 32.33
C PRO A 282 -11.08 -26.14 31.75
N GLU A 283 -11.60 -27.05 32.60
CA GLU A 283 -12.57 -28.06 32.19
C GLU A 283 -13.93 -27.44 31.85
N GLU A 284 -14.39 -26.48 32.65
CA GLU A 284 -15.60 -25.71 32.34
C GLU A 284 -15.44 -24.91 31.04
N GLU A 285 -14.26 -24.32 30.79
CA GLU A 285 -13.95 -23.61 29.54
C GLU A 285 -14.00 -24.57 28.34
N ARG A 286 -13.37 -25.75 28.45
CA ARG A 286 -13.43 -26.81 27.43
C ARG A 286 -14.87 -27.20 27.12
N ASP A 287 -15.64 -27.54 28.15
CA ASP A 287 -16.99 -28.06 27.99
C ASP A 287 -17.96 -26.98 27.51
N PHE A 288 -17.76 -25.72 27.91
CA PHE A 288 -18.53 -24.58 27.39
C PHE A 288 -18.27 -24.36 25.91
N ILE A 289 -17.01 -24.39 25.46
CA ILE A 289 -16.66 -24.30 24.03
C ILE A 289 -17.30 -25.45 23.26
N LYS A 290 -17.19 -26.67 23.78
CA LYS A 290 -17.66 -27.89 23.13
C LYS A 290 -19.18 -27.96 23.00
N PHE A 291 -19.91 -27.73 24.09
CA PHE A 291 -21.35 -27.99 24.15
C PHE A 291 -22.21 -26.79 23.78
N ASP A 292 -21.74 -25.56 24.04
CA ASP A 292 -22.58 -24.37 23.95
C ASP A 292 -21.98 -23.30 23.03
N LEU A 293 -20.83 -22.72 23.37
CA LEU A 293 -20.25 -21.56 22.70
C LEU A 293 -19.85 -21.85 21.25
N GLY A 294 -19.05 -22.90 21.03
CA GLY A 294 -18.56 -23.29 19.70
C GLY A 294 -19.70 -23.58 18.72
N PRO A 295 -20.65 -24.47 19.07
CA PRO A 295 -21.84 -24.72 18.24
C PRO A 295 -22.68 -23.46 17.97
N MET A 296 -22.88 -22.60 18.99
CA MET A 296 -23.65 -21.36 18.84
C MET A 296 -22.98 -20.39 17.87
N MET A 297 -21.68 -20.13 18.02
CA MET A 297 -20.94 -19.23 17.14
C MET A 297 -20.81 -19.80 15.73
N LYS A 298 -20.54 -21.10 15.56
CA LYS A 298 -20.47 -21.72 14.23
C LYS A 298 -21.80 -21.62 13.47
N LYS A 299 -22.93 -21.67 14.18
CA LYS A 299 -24.27 -21.57 13.59
C LYS A 299 -24.62 -20.14 13.18
N HIS A 300 -24.34 -19.16 14.03
CA HIS A 300 -24.82 -17.78 13.84
C HIS A 300 -23.76 -16.83 13.27
N HIS A 301 -22.48 -17.08 13.56
CA HIS A 301 -21.32 -16.24 13.23
C HIS A 301 -20.14 -17.08 12.71
N PRO A 302 -20.28 -17.82 11.59
CA PRO A 302 -19.32 -18.86 11.18
C PRO A 302 -17.90 -18.39 10.88
N ASN A 303 -17.69 -17.07 10.68
CA ASN A 303 -16.37 -16.47 10.42
C ASN A 303 -15.70 -15.92 11.69
N LEU A 304 -16.43 -15.86 12.81
CA LEU A 304 -15.91 -15.35 14.07
C LEU A 304 -14.95 -16.37 14.68
N LYS A 305 -13.73 -15.93 15.00
CA LYS A 305 -12.74 -16.78 15.66
C LYS A 305 -12.96 -16.85 17.16
N ILE A 306 -12.78 -18.02 17.75
CA ILE A 306 -12.77 -18.18 19.22
C ILE A 306 -11.33 -18.28 19.71
N ILE A 307 -11.02 -17.53 20.76
CA ILE A 307 -9.70 -17.44 21.40
C ILE A 307 -9.85 -17.88 22.86
N ALA A 308 -9.12 -18.91 23.27
CA ALA A 308 -9.16 -19.45 24.63
C ALA A 308 -8.19 -18.71 25.58
N ASN A 309 -8.25 -19.04 26.87
CA ASN A 309 -7.40 -18.53 27.96
C ASN A 309 -7.71 -17.07 28.38
N ASP A 310 -7.27 -16.08 27.60
CA ASP A 310 -7.45 -14.63 27.87
C ASP A 310 -7.15 -14.21 29.32
N ASP A 311 -6.00 -14.69 29.80
CA ASP A 311 -5.51 -14.49 31.16
C ASP A 311 -3.97 -14.41 31.15
N GLN A 312 -3.35 -14.26 32.31
CA GLN A 312 -1.92 -14.02 32.48
C GLN A 312 -1.03 -15.02 31.71
N LYS A 313 0.07 -14.56 31.08
CA LYS A 313 1.03 -15.42 30.34
C LYS A 313 1.35 -16.79 30.98
N PRO A 314 1.55 -16.91 32.31
CA PRO A 314 1.73 -18.21 32.96
C PRO A 314 0.64 -19.25 32.74
N SER A 315 -0.62 -18.83 32.55
CA SER A 315 -1.79 -19.70 32.45
C SER A 315 -1.88 -20.44 31.11
N ILE A 316 -1.17 -19.97 30.08
CA ILE A 316 -1.15 -20.57 28.74
C ILE A 316 -0.72 -22.05 28.74
N LEU A 317 0.02 -22.49 29.77
CA LEU A 317 0.45 -23.88 29.95
C LEU A 317 -0.29 -24.62 31.09
N THR A 318 -1.15 -23.92 31.85
CA THR A 318 -1.90 -24.51 32.97
C THR A 318 -3.40 -24.58 32.72
N ARG A 319 -3.86 -24.12 31.55
CA ARG A 319 -5.26 -24.15 31.10
C ARG A 319 -5.37 -24.81 29.72
N LEU A 320 -4.77 -26.00 29.56
CA LEU A 320 -4.65 -26.70 28.27
C LEU A 320 -5.87 -27.57 27.93
N GLU A 321 -6.77 -27.79 28.89
CA GLU A 321 -7.93 -28.66 28.80
C GLU A 321 -8.84 -28.35 27.59
N PRO A 322 -9.09 -27.08 27.21
CA PRO A 322 -9.81 -26.76 25.96
C PRO A 322 -9.12 -27.21 24.68
N LEU A 323 -7.79 -27.34 24.70
CA LEU A 323 -6.94 -27.69 23.55
C LEU A 323 -6.69 -29.20 23.46
N GLU A 324 -6.73 -29.90 24.59
CA GLU A 324 -6.52 -31.36 24.66
C GLU A 324 -7.75 -32.17 24.20
N ASP A 325 -8.96 -31.57 24.21
CA ASP A 325 -10.17 -32.20 23.67
C ASP A 325 -10.42 -31.78 22.21
N PRO A 326 -10.34 -32.71 21.23
CA PRO A 326 -10.59 -32.41 19.81
C PRO A 326 -11.96 -31.79 19.53
N GLU A 327 -12.99 -32.11 20.33
CA GLU A 327 -14.33 -31.57 20.13
C GLU A 327 -14.44 -30.10 20.54
N SER A 328 -13.58 -29.63 21.45
CA SER A 328 -13.41 -28.22 21.79
C SER A 328 -12.44 -27.53 20.83
N LEU A 329 -11.25 -28.14 20.61
CA LEU A 329 -10.17 -27.60 19.80
C LEU A 329 -10.61 -27.21 18.38
N GLN A 330 -11.54 -27.94 17.77
CA GLN A 330 -12.05 -27.64 16.42
C GLN A 330 -12.66 -26.23 16.27
N TYR A 331 -13.04 -25.59 17.38
CA TYR A 331 -13.59 -24.24 17.40
C TYR A 331 -12.54 -23.16 17.70
N ILE A 332 -11.40 -23.54 18.27
CA ILE A 332 -10.39 -22.62 18.79
C ILE A 332 -9.41 -22.25 17.68
N SER A 333 -9.19 -20.95 17.48
CA SER A 333 -8.24 -20.43 16.48
C SER A 333 -6.91 -19.98 17.08
N GLY A 334 -6.87 -19.73 18.39
CA GLY A 334 -5.70 -19.22 19.09
C GLY A 334 -5.93 -19.09 20.59
N VAL A 335 -4.92 -18.59 21.28
CA VAL A 335 -4.96 -18.31 22.72
C VAL A 335 -4.57 -16.86 23.00
N ALA A 336 -5.24 -16.26 23.98
CA ALA A 336 -4.97 -14.89 24.42
C ALA A 336 -4.18 -14.88 25.73
N VAL A 337 -3.30 -13.89 25.92
CA VAL A 337 -2.50 -13.75 27.14
C VAL A 337 -2.41 -12.31 27.65
N HIS A 338 -2.31 -12.14 28.97
CA HIS A 338 -2.19 -10.85 29.68
C HIS A 338 -0.81 -10.67 30.33
N TRP A 339 -0.46 -9.43 30.65
CA TRP A 339 0.87 -9.03 31.13
C TRP A 339 1.06 -9.02 32.67
N TYR A 340 0.02 -8.78 33.46
CA TYR A 340 0.10 -8.35 34.87
C TYR A 340 0.84 -9.26 35.89
N ARG A 341 1.13 -10.52 35.56
CA ARG A 341 1.96 -11.41 36.41
C ARG A 341 3.45 -11.42 36.05
N ASN A 342 3.88 -10.58 35.13
CA ASN A 342 5.29 -10.30 34.89
C ASN A 342 5.84 -9.41 36.03
N VAL A 343 5.95 -9.95 37.25
CA VAL A 343 6.66 -9.30 38.38
C VAL A 343 8.18 -9.21 38.14
N ASP A 344 8.60 -9.75 37.02
CA ASP A 344 9.95 -9.93 36.55
C ASP A 344 10.69 -8.60 36.26
N PHE A 345 9.97 -7.47 36.09
CA PHE A 345 10.60 -6.15 35.94
C PHE A 345 11.32 -5.69 37.21
N VAL A 346 10.89 -6.17 38.38
CA VAL A 346 11.48 -5.82 39.68
C VAL A 346 12.68 -6.72 40.02
N LEU A 347 12.69 -7.96 39.51
CA LEU A 347 13.68 -8.98 39.89
C LEU A 347 14.59 -9.45 38.76
N GLY A 348 14.45 -8.92 37.54
CA GLY A 348 15.27 -9.30 36.38
C GLY A 348 15.06 -10.74 35.88
N MET A 349 14.05 -11.46 36.38
CA MET A 349 13.84 -12.90 36.14
C MET A 349 12.69 -13.23 35.16
N GLY A 350 12.68 -12.63 33.96
CA GLY A 350 11.84 -13.08 32.84
C GLY A 350 10.80 -12.08 32.32
N GLY A 351 9.92 -12.54 31.45
CA GLY A 351 8.66 -11.90 31.03
C GLY A 351 7.66 -13.00 30.66
N HIS A 352 7.87 -14.19 31.23
CA HIS A 352 7.27 -15.48 30.86
C HIS A 352 7.36 -15.86 29.36
N PHE A 353 8.24 -15.21 28.59
CA PHE A 353 8.48 -15.48 27.17
C PHE A 353 8.84 -16.94 26.84
N GLY A 354 9.51 -17.65 27.76
CA GLY A 354 9.80 -19.08 27.60
C GLY A 354 8.53 -19.93 27.49
N LYS A 355 7.47 -19.58 28.22
CA LYS A 355 6.19 -20.30 28.19
C LYS A 355 5.46 -20.12 26.87
N LEU A 356 5.55 -18.94 26.26
CA LEU A 356 4.97 -18.70 24.93
C LEU A 356 5.68 -19.55 23.86
N ARG A 357 7.01 -19.70 23.97
CA ARG A 357 7.79 -20.58 23.09
C ARG A 357 7.40 -22.05 23.28
N GLU A 358 7.36 -22.52 24.53
CA GLU A 358 6.94 -23.89 24.87
C GLU A 358 5.51 -24.20 24.39
N PHE A 359 4.59 -23.24 24.52
CA PHE A 359 3.24 -23.37 23.99
C PHE A 359 3.24 -23.49 22.47
N HIS A 360 3.95 -22.59 21.76
CA HIS A 360 4.02 -22.64 20.31
C HIS A 360 4.65 -23.94 19.78
N GLU A 361 5.67 -24.46 20.46
CA GLU A 361 6.27 -25.75 20.13
C GLU A 361 5.27 -26.91 20.26
N SER A 362 4.35 -26.83 21.23
CA SER A 362 3.31 -27.84 21.47
C SER A 362 2.08 -27.67 20.55
N TYR A 363 1.72 -26.44 20.21
CA TYR A 363 0.53 -26.07 19.44
C TYR A 363 0.85 -25.07 18.31
N PRO A 364 1.65 -25.45 17.29
CA PRO A 364 2.19 -24.52 16.30
C PRO A 364 1.13 -23.89 15.37
N ASP A 365 -0.02 -24.53 15.22
CA ASP A 365 -1.11 -24.07 14.36
C ASP A 365 -1.99 -22.98 15.02
N LEU A 366 -1.90 -22.83 16.35
CA LEU A 366 -2.66 -21.83 17.11
C LEU A 366 -1.86 -20.54 17.23
N PHE A 367 -2.49 -19.39 16.94
CA PHE A 367 -1.85 -18.10 17.17
C PHE A 367 -1.88 -17.72 18.66
N ILE A 368 -0.87 -16.96 19.09
CA ILE A 368 -0.83 -16.34 20.42
C ILE A 368 -1.14 -14.85 20.26
N LEU A 369 -2.06 -14.32 21.05
CA LEU A 369 -2.40 -12.90 21.06
C LEU A 369 -2.29 -12.30 22.47
N PRO A 370 -1.29 -11.46 22.75
CA PRO A 370 -1.32 -10.54 23.88
C PRO A 370 -2.52 -9.59 23.74
N SER A 371 -3.59 -9.87 24.48
CA SER A 371 -4.92 -9.26 24.33
C SER A 371 -5.14 -8.08 25.27
N GLU A 372 -4.34 -7.96 26.32
CA GLU A 372 -4.46 -6.91 27.32
C GLU A 372 -3.14 -6.68 28.08
N ALA A 373 -2.80 -5.40 28.22
CA ALA A 373 -1.58 -4.94 28.83
C ALA A 373 -1.73 -3.49 29.31
N CYS A 374 -1.29 -3.17 30.53
CA CYS A 374 -1.26 -1.79 31.00
C CYS A 374 -0.15 -1.55 32.03
N GLU A 375 0.19 -0.28 32.22
CA GLU A 375 1.09 0.17 33.29
C GLU A 375 0.32 0.88 34.39
N GLY A 376 0.96 1.05 35.54
CA GLY A 376 0.35 1.71 36.69
C GLY A 376 -0.71 0.88 37.42
N PHE A 377 -0.71 -0.45 37.25
CA PHE A 377 -1.59 -1.37 37.99
C PHE A 377 -1.04 -1.77 39.37
N MET A 378 0.29 -1.74 39.56
CA MET A 378 0.97 -2.09 40.82
C MET A 378 1.39 -0.85 41.65
N PRO A 379 1.30 -0.90 43.00
CA PRO A 379 1.81 0.16 43.87
C PRO A 379 3.35 0.17 43.92
N ASN A 380 3.94 1.30 44.31
CA ASN A 380 5.38 1.36 44.62
C ASN A 380 5.70 0.57 45.91
N PRO A 381 6.83 -0.13 46.01
CA PRO A 381 7.87 -0.34 44.98
C PRO A 381 7.67 -1.60 44.11
N LEU A 382 6.50 -2.26 44.19
CA LEU A 382 6.21 -3.51 43.45
C LEU A 382 6.03 -3.31 41.94
N GLY A 383 5.86 -2.07 41.48
CA GLY A 383 5.85 -1.69 40.07
C GLY A 383 6.14 -0.21 39.92
N THR A 384 5.66 0.41 38.83
CA THR A 384 5.87 1.83 38.52
C THR A 384 4.90 2.77 39.27
N GLY A 385 4.16 2.29 40.28
CA GLY A 385 3.23 3.09 41.07
C GLY A 385 1.82 3.10 40.50
N LYS A 386 0.79 3.15 41.35
CA LYS A 386 -0.60 3.00 40.91
C LYS A 386 -1.14 4.26 40.22
N GLY A 387 -1.83 4.09 39.09
CA GLY A 387 -2.44 5.15 38.29
C GLY A 387 -1.46 5.93 37.41
N PRO A 388 -1.93 7.02 36.76
CA PRO A 388 -1.09 7.84 35.89
C PRO A 388 0.03 8.55 36.63
N SER A 389 1.12 8.85 35.93
CA SER A 389 2.25 9.58 36.51
C SER A 389 2.84 10.60 35.54
N LEU A 390 1.97 11.46 35.03
CA LEU A 390 2.25 12.45 34.01
C LEU A 390 3.39 13.44 34.35
N THR A 391 3.58 13.77 35.63
CA THR A 391 4.55 14.76 36.11
C THR A 391 5.89 14.15 36.56
N ASP A 392 6.07 12.84 36.40
CA ASP A 392 7.30 12.12 36.78
C ASP A 392 7.97 11.57 35.51
N PRO A 393 8.91 12.32 34.91
CA PRO A 393 9.48 11.99 33.61
C PRO A 393 10.17 10.63 33.61
N ASP A 394 10.94 10.32 34.65
CA ASP A 394 11.69 9.06 34.74
C ASP A 394 10.75 7.85 34.81
N LYS A 395 9.72 7.93 35.66
CA LYS A 395 8.73 6.85 35.75
C LYS A 395 7.91 6.72 34.46
N SER A 396 7.47 7.83 33.86
CA SER A 396 6.74 7.78 32.59
C SER A 396 7.57 7.15 31.47
N TRP A 397 8.88 7.39 31.50
CA TRP A 397 9.84 6.82 30.57
C TRP A 397 10.03 5.31 30.79
N THR A 398 10.23 4.88 32.04
CA THR A 398 10.30 3.45 32.41
C THR A 398 9.05 2.67 31.99
N ARG A 399 7.85 3.28 32.05
CA ARG A 399 6.63 2.65 31.52
C ARG A 399 6.71 2.41 30.01
N GLY A 400 7.30 3.35 29.25
CA GLY A 400 7.57 3.15 27.83
C GLY A 400 8.57 2.01 27.58
N GLU A 401 9.67 1.96 28.33
CA GLU A 401 10.65 0.88 28.24
C GLU A 401 10.04 -0.50 28.50
N ASN A 402 9.18 -0.61 29.50
CA ASN A 402 8.45 -1.83 29.82
C ASN A 402 7.57 -2.29 28.66
N TYR A 403 6.85 -1.37 27.98
CA TYR A 403 6.11 -1.69 26.75
C TYR A 403 7.05 -2.21 25.66
N GLY A 404 8.13 -1.49 25.37
CA GLY A 404 9.09 -1.89 24.33
C GLY A 404 9.67 -3.29 24.57
N ARG A 405 10.06 -3.57 25.82
CA ARG A 405 10.61 -4.86 26.25
C ARG A 405 9.58 -5.98 26.12
N ASP A 406 8.37 -5.78 26.62
CA ASP A 406 7.33 -6.82 26.59
C ASP A 406 6.89 -7.12 25.15
N ILE A 407 6.68 -6.09 24.31
CA ILE A 407 6.29 -6.28 22.91
C ILE A 407 7.39 -7.03 22.13
N ILE A 408 8.67 -6.65 22.27
CA ILE A 408 9.77 -7.38 21.60
C ILE A 408 9.86 -8.81 22.10
N GLY A 409 9.75 -9.04 23.41
CA GLY A 409 9.81 -10.38 23.99
C GLY A 409 8.68 -11.29 23.52
N ASP A 410 7.46 -10.76 23.45
CA ASP A 410 6.27 -11.47 22.96
C ASP A 410 6.40 -11.80 21.47
N LEU A 411 6.76 -10.82 20.64
CA LEU A 411 6.97 -11.03 19.20
C LEU A 411 8.11 -12.02 18.95
N ASN A 412 9.17 -11.97 19.76
CA ASN A 412 10.27 -12.94 19.66
C ASN A 412 9.89 -14.34 20.16
N SER A 413 8.73 -14.47 20.82
CA SER A 413 8.18 -15.70 21.37
C SER A 413 6.84 -16.08 20.73
N TYR A 414 6.72 -15.82 19.42
CA TYR A 414 5.62 -16.24 18.54
C TYR A 414 4.27 -15.53 18.73
N ALA A 415 4.20 -14.45 19.52
CA ALA A 415 3.01 -13.60 19.55
C ALA A 415 2.74 -12.98 18.17
N GLY A 416 1.48 -13.00 17.75
CA GLY A 416 1.01 -12.42 16.50
C GLY A 416 0.66 -10.94 16.59
N GLY A 417 0.70 -10.30 17.76
CA GLY A 417 0.27 -8.92 17.91
C GLY A 417 0.48 -8.44 19.33
N TRP A 418 -0.08 -7.27 19.66
CA TRP A 418 -0.09 -6.77 21.02
C TRP A 418 -1.18 -5.72 21.21
N THR A 419 -1.95 -5.82 22.29
CA THR A 419 -3.10 -4.95 22.55
C THR A 419 -2.94 -4.25 23.88
N ASP A 420 -2.80 -2.93 23.82
CA ASP A 420 -2.86 -2.04 24.98
C ASP A 420 -4.25 -2.08 25.63
N TRP A 421 -4.32 -1.63 26.88
CA TRP A 421 -5.56 -1.53 27.61
C TRP A 421 -6.40 -0.32 27.19
N ASN A 422 -6.68 0.59 28.10
CA ASN A 422 -7.44 1.78 27.76
C ASN A 422 -6.63 2.66 26.83
N MET A 423 -7.12 2.84 25.60
CA MET A 423 -6.52 3.76 24.63
C MET A 423 -6.40 5.18 25.19
N VAL A 424 -7.39 5.62 25.98
CA VAL A 424 -7.45 6.96 26.56
C VAL A 424 -7.99 6.89 27.98
N LEU A 425 -7.36 7.59 28.92
CA LEU A 425 -7.89 7.83 30.26
C LEU A 425 -7.82 9.33 30.60
N ASP A 426 -8.41 9.74 31.72
CA ASP A 426 -8.14 11.06 32.27
C ASP A 426 -6.83 11.09 33.08
N THR A 427 -6.38 12.28 33.48
CA THR A 427 -5.18 12.46 34.31
C THR A 427 -5.25 11.81 35.71
N LYS A 428 -6.37 11.17 36.07
CA LYS A 428 -6.54 10.38 37.30
C LYS A 428 -6.64 8.87 37.03
N GLY A 429 -6.61 8.44 35.77
CA GLY A 429 -6.64 7.04 35.36
C GLY A 429 -8.04 6.45 35.30
N GLY A 430 -9.06 7.29 35.10
CA GLY A 430 -10.47 6.87 35.06
C GLY A 430 -11.23 7.41 33.84
N PRO A 431 -12.59 7.37 33.88
CA PRO A 431 -13.41 6.86 34.98
C PRO A 431 -13.21 5.35 35.21
N ASN A 432 -13.48 4.87 36.43
CA ASN A 432 -13.43 3.45 36.76
C ASN A 432 -14.28 3.24 38.02
N TRP A 433 -15.40 2.52 37.91
CA TRP A 433 -16.34 2.36 39.04
C TRP A 433 -15.71 1.59 40.22
N ALA A 434 -14.78 0.68 39.92
CA ALA A 434 -14.08 -0.15 40.91
C ALA A 434 -12.88 0.58 41.56
N LYS A 435 -12.59 1.82 41.17
CA LYS A 435 -11.42 2.61 41.61
C LYS A 435 -10.09 1.90 41.34
N ASN A 436 -10.04 1.10 40.27
CA ASN A 436 -8.86 0.39 39.81
C ASN A 436 -8.06 1.24 38.81
N MET A 437 -7.61 2.43 39.25
CA MET A 437 -6.92 3.36 38.34
C MET A 437 -5.59 2.78 37.86
N VAL A 438 -5.38 2.88 36.54
CA VAL A 438 -4.16 2.51 35.83
C VAL A 438 -3.72 3.67 34.94
N ASP A 439 -2.62 3.51 34.22
CA ASP A 439 -2.15 4.47 33.23
C ASP A 439 -2.62 4.15 31.80
N ALA A 440 -2.50 5.11 30.88
CA ALA A 440 -2.83 4.94 29.46
C ALA A 440 -1.85 5.71 28.57
N PRO A 441 -1.57 5.29 27.31
CA PRO A 441 -0.63 6.00 26.44
C PRO A 441 -1.04 7.44 26.12
N ILE A 442 -2.34 7.75 26.12
CA ILE A 442 -2.86 9.12 26.08
C ILE A 442 -3.72 9.41 27.31
N LEU A 443 -3.44 10.56 27.95
CA LEU A 443 -4.27 11.11 29.04
C LEU A 443 -4.96 12.39 28.59
N VAL A 444 -6.21 12.59 29.02
CA VAL A 444 -7.01 13.79 28.70
C VAL A 444 -7.16 14.68 29.92
N ASP A 445 -7.07 16.00 29.73
CA ASP A 445 -7.53 16.95 30.73
C ASP A 445 -9.05 16.85 30.93
N ALA A 446 -9.46 16.09 31.94
CA ALA A 446 -10.87 15.97 32.28
C ALA A 446 -11.46 17.22 32.98
N LYS A 447 -10.66 18.24 33.31
CA LYS A 447 -11.14 19.45 33.97
C LYS A 447 -11.76 20.41 32.96
N ASN A 448 -11.02 20.76 31.91
CA ASN A 448 -11.50 21.71 30.91
C ASN A 448 -11.66 21.09 29.51
N GLY A 449 -11.00 19.96 29.23
CA GLY A 449 -11.02 19.33 27.91
C GLY A 449 -10.20 20.09 26.86
N ASP A 450 -9.28 20.95 27.29
CA ASP A 450 -8.50 21.85 26.42
C ASP A 450 -7.20 21.21 25.89
N GLU A 451 -6.70 20.17 26.56
CA GLU A 451 -5.43 19.51 26.26
C GLU A 451 -5.52 17.98 26.42
N PHE A 452 -4.68 17.27 25.69
CA PHE A 452 -4.36 15.86 25.97
C PHE A 452 -2.85 15.62 25.89
N TYR A 453 -2.40 14.54 26.50
CA TYR A 453 -1.01 14.27 26.80
C TYR A 453 -0.59 12.91 26.26
N LYS A 454 0.34 12.90 25.31
CA LYS A 454 0.93 11.68 24.75
C LYS A 454 2.14 11.27 25.58
N GLN A 455 2.03 10.14 26.26
CA GLN A 455 3.08 9.59 27.13
C GLN A 455 4.13 8.82 26.34
N PRO A 456 5.32 8.53 26.91
CA PRO A 456 6.34 7.69 26.27
C PRO A 456 5.77 6.38 25.71
N MET A 457 4.86 5.72 26.44
CA MET A 457 4.17 4.50 26.00
C MET A 457 3.55 4.61 24.60
N PHE A 458 2.97 5.77 24.24
CA PHE A 458 2.39 6.01 22.91
C PHE A 458 3.45 5.88 21.81
N TYR A 459 4.62 6.48 22.03
CA TYR A 459 5.71 6.45 21.05
C TYR A 459 6.34 5.07 20.95
N PHE A 460 6.50 4.38 22.08
CA PHE A 460 6.95 2.99 22.11
C PHE A 460 6.01 2.08 21.32
N MET A 461 4.69 2.18 21.53
CA MET A 461 3.70 1.49 20.70
C MET A 461 3.82 1.85 19.21
N GLY A 462 4.08 3.13 18.90
CA GLY A 462 4.24 3.61 17.54
C GLY A 462 5.37 2.97 16.75
N HIS A 463 6.47 2.59 17.41
CA HIS A 463 7.58 1.88 16.76
C HIS A 463 7.20 0.50 16.19
N PHE A 464 6.10 -0.09 16.67
CA PHE A 464 5.53 -1.34 16.18
C PHE A 464 4.31 -1.08 15.28
N ALA A 465 3.26 -0.44 15.81
CA ALA A 465 1.98 -0.30 15.11
C ALA A 465 2.09 0.43 13.76
N LYS A 466 2.92 1.48 13.70
CA LYS A 466 3.09 2.27 12.47
C LYS A 466 3.81 1.48 11.39
N PHE A 467 4.90 0.80 11.77
CA PHE A 467 5.87 0.24 10.82
C PHE A 467 5.68 -1.25 10.56
N VAL A 468 4.97 -1.99 11.41
CA VAL A 468 4.71 -3.42 11.27
C VAL A 468 3.21 -3.64 11.02
N PRO A 469 2.72 -3.40 9.78
CA PRO A 469 1.30 -3.58 9.46
C PRO A 469 0.87 -5.05 9.56
N ALA A 470 -0.45 -5.28 9.68
CA ALA A 470 -1.02 -6.62 9.62
C ALA A 470 -0.59 -7.35 8.34
N GLY A 471 -0.30 -8.66 8.46
CA GLY A 471 0.23 -9.47 7.37
C GLY A 471 1.76 -9.50 7.30
N SER A 472 2.46 -8.64 8.04
CA SER A 472 3.92 -8.72 8.16
C SER A 472 4.34 -10.08 8.72
N ARG A 473 5.53 -10.56 8.34
CA ARG A 473 6.11 -11.81 8.82
C ARG A 473 7.35 -11.49 9.64
N ARG A 474 7.44 -12.01 10.86
CA ARG A 474 8.70 -11.96 11.62
C ARG A 474 9.73 -12.85 10.91
N ILE A 475 10.97 -12.37 10.79
CA ILE A 475 12.07 -13.12 10.18
C ILE A 475 13.25 -13.28 11.14
N LYS A 476 14.20 -14.14 10.77
CA LYS A 476 15.38 -14.41 11.58
C LYS A 476 16.41 -13.28 11.47
N MET A 477 16.95 -12.89 12.62
CA MET A 477 18.13 -12.04 12.75
C MET A 477 19.14 -12.80 13.59
N SER A 478 20.35 -13.01 13.05
CA SER A 478 21.40 -13.77 13.72
C SER A 478 22.47 -12.83 14.23
N LEU A 479 22.82 -12.98 15.50
CA LEU A 479 24.03 -12.39 16.09
C LEU A 479 25.25 -13.18 15.59
N THR A 480 26.30 -12.49 15.18
CA THR A 480 27.55 -13.14 14.74
C THR A 480 28.31 -13.68 15.95
N GLU A 481 28.95 -14.86 15.84
CA GLU A 481 29.58 -15.59 16.97
C GLU A 481 30.55 -14.75 17.84
N ASP A 482 31.24 -13.77 17.26
CA ASP A 482 32.21 -12.91 17.95
C ASP A 482 31.62 -11.57 18.46
N SER A 483 30.29 -11.38 18.37
CA SER A 483 29.62 -10.14 18.77
C SER A 483 28.82 -10.33 20.05
N GLU A 484 28.99 -9.42 21.00
CA GLU A 484 28.16 -9.31 22.21
C GLU A 484 27.42 -7.96 22.20
N THR A 485 26.12 -7.97 22.50
CA THR A 485 25.26 -6.78 22.55
C THR A 485 24.06 -7.06 23.45
N GLU A 486 23.67 -6.08 24.25
CA GLU A 486 22.48 -6.15 25.12
C GLU A 486 21.23 -5.59 24.41
N LEU A 487 21.36 -5.18 23.14
CA LEU A 487 20.23 -4.65 22.36
C LEU A 487 19.18 -5.73 22.12
N GLN A 488 17.95 -5.44 22.55
CA GLN A 488 16.81 -6.25 22.18
C GLN A 488 16.36 -5.88 20.77
N THR A 489 16.13 -6.89 19.94
CA THR A 489 15.82 -6.68 18.52
C THR A 489 14.67 -7.56 18.03
N SER A 490 13.95 -7.07 17.03
CA SER A 490 13.02 -7.88 16.25
C SER A 490 12.97 -7.39 14.81
N VAL A 491 12.78 -8.30 13.86
CA VAL A 491 12.83 -8.01 12.42
C VAL A 491 11.63 -8.59 11.70
N PHE A 492 11.09 -7.82 10.77
CA PHE A 492 9.90 -8.16 9.99
C PHE A 492 10.13 -7.88 8.51
N VAL A 493 9.44 -8.64 7.67
CA VAL A 493 9.15 -8.27 6.29
C VAL A 493 7.67 -7.91 6.17
N THR A 494 7.38 -6.72 5.62
CA THR A 494 5.99 -6.24 5.43
C THR A 494 5.36 -6.85 4.18
N PRO A 495 4.02 -6.80 4.03
CA PRO A 495 3.34 -7.22 2.80
C PRO A 495 3.81 -6.48 1.53
N GLU A 496 4.36 -5.29 1.70
CA GLU A 496 4.95 -4.45 0.65
C GLU A 496 6.44 -4.77 0.40
N ASN A 497 6.96 -5.89 0.94
CA ASN A 497 8.34 -6.35 0.81
C ASN A 497 9.39 -5.39 1.38
N GLN A 498 9.05 -4.64 2.43
CA GLN A 498 9.99 -3.80 3.17
C GLN A 498 10.52 -4.55 4.39
N VAL A 499 11.80 -4.39 4.72
CA VAL A 499 12.35 -4.92 5.99
C VAL A 499 12.26 -3.84 7.06
N VAL A 500 11.69 -4.21 8.20
CA VAL A 500 11.55 -3.35 9.38
C VAL A 500 12.31 -3.99 10.54
N ILE A 501 13.23 -3.25 11.13
CA ILE A 501 14.04 -3.70 12.25
C ILE A 501 13.79 -2.79 13.43
N GLN A 502 13.57 -3.38 14.60
CA GLN A 502 13.42 -2.67 15.85
C GLN A 502 14.64 -2.91 16.73
N PHE A 503 15.16 -1.83 17.32
CA PHE A 503 16.26 -1.86 18.28
C PHE A 503 15.83 -1.17 19.55
N LEU A 504 15.80 -1.89 20.66
CA LEU A 504 15.60 -1.34 21.98
C LEU A 504 16.91 -1.40 22.76
N ASN A 505 17.40 -0.23 23.16
CA ASN A 505 18.48 -0.09 24.13
C ASN A 505 17.86 0.31 25.47
N LEU A 506 18.08 -0.49 26.51
CA LEU A 506 17.71 -0.17 27.89
C LEU A 506 18.94 0.24 28.72
N GLU A 507 20.14 0.14 28.14
CA GLU A 507 21.38 0.46 28.81
C GLU A 507 21.70 1.95 28.70
N GLY A 508 22.37 2.47 29.72
CA GLY A 508 22.85 3.85 29.78
C GLY A 508 24.12 4.10 28.96
N SER A 509 24.52 3.19 28.06
CA SER A 509 25.73 3.29 27.24
C SER A 509 25.41 3.34 25.73
N ASP A 510 26.27 4.03 24.97
CA ASP A 510 26.20 4.06 23.51
C ASP A 510 26.59 2.67 22.97
N GLU A 511 25.72 2.05 22.16
CA GLU A 511 26.04 0.85 21.41
C GLU A 511 26.07 1.13 19.89
N VAL A 512 27.15 0.71 19.24
CA VAL A 512 27.32 0.81 17.79
C VAL A 512 27.29 -0.59 17.19
N VAL A 513 26.23 -0.90 16.45
CA VAL A 513 26.07 -2.21 15.81
C VAL A 513 26.05 -2.10 14.30
N ASN A 514 26.66 -3.05 13.62
CA ASN A 514 26.66 -3.13 12.16
C ASN A 514 25.68 -4.23 11.72
N VAL A 515 24.75 -3.87 10.84
CA VAL A 515 23.72 -4.80 10.36
C VAL A 515 23.95 -5.10 8.89
N GLN A 516 24.21 -6.36 8.59
CA GLN A 516 24.30 -6.86 7.23
C GLN A 516 22.92 -7.22 6.69
N THR A 517 22.59 -6.67 5.54
CA THR A 517 21.34 -6.91 4.82
C THR A 517 21.47 -8.09 3.86
N THR A 518 20.34 -8.57 3.34
CA THR A 518 20.25 -9.75 2.46
C THR A 518 21.00 -9.60 1.12
N ASP A 519 21.27 -8.37 0.69
CA ASP A 519 22.06 -8.04 -0.50
C ASP A 519 23.55 -7.80 -0.19
N PHE A 520 24.01 -8.24 0.98
CA PHE A 520 25.37 -8.08 1.51
C PHE A 520 25.81 -6.62 1.75
N ASN A 521 24.92 -5.63 1.67
CA ASN A 521 25.24 -4.28 2.12
C ASN A 521 25.26 -4.20 3.65
N THR A 522 25.86 -3.15 4.21
CA THR A 522 25.86 -2.94 5.65
C THR A 522 25.52 -1.50 6.00
N PHE A 523 24.80 -1.31 7.10
CA PHE A 523 24.69 -0.01 7.74
C PHE A 523 25.03 -0.09 9.22
N THR A 524 25.50 1.03 9.74
CA THR A 524 25.79 1.19 11.16
C THR A 524 24.58 1.80 11.87
N VAL A 525 24.12 1.10 12.90
CA VAL A 525 23.22 1.62 13.92
C VAL A 525 24.12 2.19 15.02
N THR A 526 23.89 3.45 15.37
CA THR A 526 24.48 4.07 16.56
C THR A 526 23.33 4.32 17.49
N ASN A 527 23.13 3.41 18.44
CA ASN A 527 22.22 3.58 19.53
C ASN A 527 22.98 4.33 20.63
N ARG A 528 22.49 5.50 21.07
CA ARG A 528 23.25 6.36 22.00
C ARG A 528 22.74 6.13 23.44
N SER A 529 23.52 6.55 24.42
CA SER A 529 23.54 6.28 25.86
C SER A 529 22.39 6.94 26.61
N MET A 530 21.18 6.67 26.16
CA MET A 530 19.92 7.01 26.80
C MET A 530 18.97 5.96 26.29
N SER A 531 18.22 5.28 27.15
CA SER A 531 17.34 4.21 26.69
C SER A 531 16.53 4.68 25.49
N ARG A 532 16.56 3.90 24.41
CA ARG A 532 16.21 4.37 23.08
C ARG A 532 15.66 3.24 22.25
N LEU A 533 14.50 3.51 21.67
CA LEU A 533 13.88 2.65 20.68
C LEU A 533 14.14 3.27 19.29
N GLU A 534 14.73 2.50 18.40
CA GLU A 534 14.87 2.85 16.98
C GLU A 534 14.09 1.85 16.11
N SER A 535 13.29 2.36 15.17
CA SER A 535 12.76 1.55 14.06
C SER A 535 13.48 1.94 12.79
N LYS A 536 13.95 0.95 12.04
CA LYS A 536 14.62 1.14 10.76
C LYS A 536 13.85 0.44 9.66
N GLN A 537 13.45 1.22 8.67
CA GLN A 537 12.80 0.71 7.47
C GLN A 537 13.78 0.76 6.32
N LEU A 538 14.09 -0.41 5.77
CA LEU A 538 15.18 -0.54 4.81
C LEU A 538 15.03 -1.67 3.81
N LEU A 539 15.40 -1.31 2.57
CA LEU A 539 15.46 -2.11 1.34
C LEU A 539 14.07 -2.49 0.80
N PRO A 540 13.68 -1.98 -0.39
CA PRO A 540 13.04 -2.89 -1.34
C PRO A 540 14.05 -4.02 -1.52
N LEU A 541 13.68 -5.24 -1.10
CA LEU A 541 14.48 -6.42 -1.41
C LEU A 541 14.87 -6.32 -2.87
N GLY A 542 16.18 -6.31 -3.15
CA GLY A 542 16.69 -6.24 -4.51
C GLY A 542 15.92 -7.24 -5.36
N ASN A 543 15.22 -6.71 -6.36
CA ASN A 543 14.47 -7.52 -7.32
C ASN A 543 15.46 -8.37 -8.11
N ASP A 544 15.80 -9.55 -7.60
CA ASP A 544 16.43 -10.60 -8.38
C ASP A 544 16.01 -11.98 -7.85
N HIS A 545 15.13 -12.61 -8.64
CA HIS A 545 14.81 -14.03 -8.67
C HIS A 545 14.11 -14.71 -7.47
N SER A 546 13.88 -14.06 -6.33
CA SER A 546 13.31 -14.73 -5.14
C SER A 546 11.79 -14.62 -4.93
N LEU A 547 11.07 -13.78 -5.70
CA LEU A 547 9.61 -13.61 -5.52
C LEU A 547 8.76 -14.85 -5.85
N HIS A 548 9.32 -15.84 -6.56
CA HIS A 548 8.60 -17.05 -6.98
C HIS A 548 9.48 -18.31 -6.90
N SER A 549 10.08 -18.59 -5.74
CA SER A 549 10.89 -19.79 -5.51
C SER A 549 10.11 -21.12 -5.64
N SER A 550 8.79 -21.08 -5.79
CA SER A 550 7.90 -22.26 -5.90
C SER A 550 7.54 -22.68 -7.34
N GLU A 551 7.75 -21.84 -8.36
CA GLU A 551 7.30 -22.12 -9.75
C GLU A 551 8.42 -22.68 -10.64
N SER A 552 8.10 -23.67 -11.48
CA SER A 552 9.04 -24.23 -12.47
C SER A 552 9.29 -23.29 -13.66
N TYR A 553 10.46 -23.40 -14.32
CA TYR A 553 10.81 -22.61 -15.51
C TYR A 553 9.75 -22.69 -16.63
N VAL A 554 9.17 -23.88 -16.84
CA VAL A 554 8.12 -24.11 -17.84
C VAL A 554 6.84 -23.34 -17.50
N GLN A 555 6.44 -23.32 -16.22
CA GLN A 555 5.28 -22.53 -15.77
C GLN A 555 5.52 -21.02 -15.99
N ARG A 556 6.74 -20.54 -15.78
CA ARG A 556 7.10 -19.13 -16.04
C ARG A 556 7.04 -18.77 -17.52
N LEU A 557 7.50 -19.65 -18.41
CA LEU A 557 7.39 -19.45 -19.85
C LEU A 557 5.93 -19.45 -20.32
N LEU A 558 5.10 -20.37 -19.82
CA LEU A 558 3.70 -20.49 -20.20
C LEU A 558 2.83 -19.33 -19.67
N SER A 559 3.22 -18.68 -18.57
CA SER A 559 2.48 -17.51 -18.07
C SER A 559 2.63 -16.27 -18.97
N ILE A 560 3.71 -16.17 -19.76
CA ILE A 560 3.98 -15.00 -20.63
C ILE A 560 2.89 -14.79 -21.70
N PRO A 561 2.58 -15.76 -22.58
CA PRO A 561 1.51 -15.59 -23.55
C PRO A 561 0.15 -15.31 -22.90
N ARG A 562 -0.15 -15.97 -21.78
CA ARG A 562 -1.41 -15.80 -21.05
C ARG A 562 -1.65 -14.33 -20.64
N GLU A 563 -0.60 -13.64 -20.21
CA GLU A 563 -0.72 -12.25 -19.73
C GLU A 563 -0.50 -11.21 -20.83
N VAL A 564 0.34 -11.50 -21.83
CA VAL A 564 0.68 -10.57 -22.91
C VAL A 564 -0.38 -10.53 -24.02
N ILE A 565 -1.02 -11.65 -24.36
CA ILE A 565 -2.03 -11.69 -25.43
C ILE A 565 -3.21 -10.75 -25.14
N PRO A 566 -3.81 -10.72 -23.93
CA PRO A 566 -4.87 -9.75 -23.63
C PRO A 566 -4.41 -8.31 -23.80
N LEU A 567 -3.17 -7.99 -23.41
CA LEU A 567 -2.63 -6.64 -23.62
C LEU A 567 -2.56 -6.31 -25.12
N SER A 568 -2.07 -7.23 -25.95
CA SER A 568 -1.98 -7.02 -27.40
C SER A 568 -3.33 -6.85 -28.11
N LEU A 569 -4.43 -7.36 -27.53
CA LEU A 569 -5.78 -7.27 -28.09
C LEU A 569 -6.59 -6.07 -27.56
N PHE A 570 -6.22 -5.53 -26.39
CA PHE A 570 -7.02 -4.51 -25.70
C PHE A 570 -6.26 -3.21 -25.39
N ALA A 571 -4.97 -3.12 -25.69
CA ALA A 571 -4.18 -1.91 -25.48
C ALA A 571 -4.42 -0.86 -26.59
N PHE A 572 -5.56 -0.18 -26.51
CA PHE A 572 -5.90 0.97 -27.35
C PHE A 572 -5.40 2.28 -26.72
N GLY A 573 -5.02 3.27 -27.54
CA GLY A 573 -4.68 4.60 -27.05
C GLY A 573 -3.19 4.92 -26.94
N GLY A 574 -2.32 4.11 -27.58
CA GLY A 574 -0.92 4.42 -27.78
C GLY A 574 -0.03 4.20 -26.54
N PRO A 575 1.24 4.64 -26.59
CA PRO A 575 2.25 4.28 -25.59
C PRO A 575 1.85 4.53 -24.12
N PRO A 576 1.22 5.66 -23.73
CA PRO A 576 0.81 5.87 -22.34
C PRO A 576 -0.24 4.85 -21.86
N ALA A 577 -1.19 4.47 -22.73
CA ALA A 577 -2.21 3.48 -22.40
C ALA A 577 -1.62 2.07 -22.32
N HIS A 578 -0.70 1.73 -23.23
CA HIS A 578 0.01 0.45 -23.20
C HIS A 578 0.78 0.27 -21.89
N LEU A 579 1.47 1.34 -21.45
CA LEU A 579 2.26 1.32 -20.23
C LEU A 579 1.39 1.26 -18.98
N ALA A 580 0.25 1.96 -18.94
CA ALA A 580 -0.69 1.88 -17.82
C ALA A 580 -1.30 0.47 -17.69
N LEU A 581 -1.68 -0.16 -18.80
CA LEU A 581 -2.21 -1.52 -18.81
C LEU A 581 -1.13 -2.56 -18.47
N ALA A 582 0.09 -2.38 -18.97
CA ALA A 582 1.23 -3.21 -18.62
C ALA A 582 1.57 -3.09 -17.13
N HIS A 583 1.47 -1.89 -16.57
CA HIS A 583 1.68 -1.64 -15.15
C HIS A 583 0.60 -2.32 -14.28
N ASP A 584 -0.68 -2.09 -14.58
CA ASP A 584 -1.81 -2.77 -13.92
C ASP A 584 -1.68 -4.30 -13.95
N ARG A 585 -1.30 -4.85 -15.10
CA ARG A 585 -1.17 -6.29 -15.26
C ARG A 585 0.07 -6.84 -14.56
N PHE A 586 1.26 -6.35 -14.88
CA PHE A 586 2.52 -6.97 -14.46
C PHE A 586 2.99 -6.53 -13.08
N VAL A 587 2.60 -5.33 -12.61
CA VAL A 587 2.97 -4.81 -11.28
C VAL A 587 1.87 -5.10 -10.26
N TYR A 588 0.63 -4.65 -10.51
CA TYR A 588 -0.43 -4.78 -9.50
C TYR A 588 -1.07 -6.17 -9.44
N LYS A 589 -1.52 -6.71 -10.59
CA LYS A 589 -2.25 -7.99 -10.63
C LYS A 589 -1.35 -9.20 -10.50
N GLN A 590 -0.32 -9.27 -11.34
CA GLN A 590 0.56 -10.44 -11.43
C GLN A 590 1.79 -10.35 -10.54
N LYS A 591 2.14 -9.14 -10.07
CA LYS A 591 3.31 -8.90 -9.21
C LYS A 591 4.63 -9.46 -9.77
N TRP A 592 4.78 -9.49 -11.09
CA TRP A 592 6.01 -9.93 -11.77
C TRP A 592 7.17 -8.97 -11.55
N LEU A 593 6.88 -7.70 -11.30
CA LEU A 593 7.86 -6.64 -11.12
C LEU A 593 7.34 -5.59 -10.15
N ALA A 594 8.22 -5.00 -9.34
CA ALA A 594 7.89 -3.85 -8.50
C ALA A 594 7.72 -2.55 -9.31
N ASP A 595 6.99 -1.59 -8.75
CA ASP A 595 6.65 -0.32 -9.39
C ASP A 595 7.90 0.49 -9.80
N ASP A 596 8.90 0.58 -8.92
CA ASP A 596 10.15 1.30 -9.18
C ASP A 596 10.95 0.71 -10.34
N ARG A 597 10.97 -0.63 -10.44
CA ARG A 597 11.64 -1.34 -11.54
C ARG A 597 10.89 -1.18 -12.85
N PHE A 598 9.56 -1.15 -12.83
CA PHE A 598 8.78 -0.86 -14.02
C PHE A 598 9.10 0.54 -14.56
N LEU A 599 9.18 1.55 -13.67
CA LEU A 599 9.54 2.92 -14.04
C LEU A 599 11.00 3.04 -14.52
N GLU A 600 11.93 2.29 -13.93
CA GLU A 600 13.33 2.23 -14.37
C GLU A 600 13.44 1.65 -15.79
N VAL A 601 12.76 0.53 -16.03
CA VAL A 601 12.72 -0.14 -17.34
C VAL A 601 12.08 0.75 -18.40
N LEU A 602 11.00 1.45 -18.04
CA LEU A 602 10.38 2.46 -18.88
C LEU A 602 11.34 3.60 -19.21
N SER A 603 12.13 4.07 -18.24
CA SER A 603 13.09 5.15 -18.44
C SER A 603 14.18 4.74 -19.43
N ILE A 604 14.71 3.51 -19.32
CA ILE A 604 15.69 2.94 -20.27
C ILE A 604 15.07 2.81 -21.66
N ALA A 605 13.88 2.24 -21.74
CA ALA A 605 13.14 2.04 -22.99
C ALA A 605 12.78 3.37 -23.67
N SER A 606 12.73 4.48 -22.94
CA SER A 606 12.45 5.81 -23.50
C SER A 606 13.72 6.54 -23.95
N ALA A 607 14.88 6.16 -23.40
CA ALA A 607 16.16 6.82 -23.65
C ALA A 607 17.03 6.16 -24.73
N ILE A 608 16.66 4.97 -25.18
CA ILE A 608 17.30 4.21 -26.27
C ILE A 608 16.40 4.31 -27.51
N PRO A 609 16.95 4.35 -28.74
CA PRO A 609 16.13 4.40 -29.94
C PRO A 609 15.22 3.17 -30.03
N GLY A 610 13.96 3.37 -30.40
CA GLY A 610 12.97 2.30 -30.60
C GLY A 610 11.61 2.52 -29.90
N PRO A 611 10.73 1.52 -29.96
CA PRO A 611 9.38 1.60 -29.41
C PRO A 611 9.36 1.37 -27.90
N SER A 612 9.32 2.44 -27.10
CA SER A 612 9.38 2.39 -25.63
C SER A 612 8.40 1.38 -25.00
N SER A 613 7.10 1.46 -25.31
CA SER A 613 6.10 0.51 -24.79
C SER A 613 6.38 -0.96 -25.16
N THR A 614 6.92 -1.22 -26.35
CA THR A 614 7.25 -2.58 -26.81
C THR A 614 8.49 -3.12 -26.10
N MET A 615 9.51 -2.28 -25.92
CA MET A 615 10.70 -2.64 -25.16
C MET A 615 10.37 -2.87 -23.68
N THR A 616 9.51 -2.06 -23.07
CA THR A 616 9.03 -2.28 -21.70
C THR A 616 8.28 -3.59 -21.54
N ILE A 617 7.37 -3.94 -22.45
CA ILE A 617 6.62 -5.21 -22.38
C ILE A 617 7.53 -6.42 -22.65
N ALA A 618 8.47 -6.32 -23.59
CA ALA A 618 9.48 -7.34 -23.83
C ALA A 618 10.37 -7.56 -22.60
N ALA A 619 10.69 -6.50 -21.85
CA ALA A 619 11.43 -6.59 -20.61
C ALA A 619 10.68 -7.39 -19.53
N MET A 620 9.35 -7.29 -19.45
CA MET A 620 8.57 -8.08 -18.49
C MET A 620 8.73 -9.59 -18.73
N GLY A 621 8.70 -10.01 -19.99
CA GLY A 621 8.99 -11.39 -20.37
C GLY A 621 10.44 -11.80 -20.07
N LEU A 622 11.39 -10.88 -20.30
CA LEU A 622 12.80 -11.11 -20.02
C LEU A 622 13.05 -11.33 -18.51
N PHE A 623 12.47 -10.51 -17.65
CA PHE A 623 12.57 -10.69 -16.19
C PHE A 623 11.85 -11.96 -15.72
N ARG A 624 10.77 -12.36 -16.39
CA ARG A 624 9.97 -13.53 -16.03
C ARG A 624 10.67 -14.87 -16.35
N ALA A 625 11.30 -14.99 -17.53
CA ALA A 625 11.86 -16.28 -17.97
C ALA A 625 13.16 -16.16 -18.79
N GLY A 626 13.92 -15.08 -18.62
CA GLY A 626 15.17 -14.84 -19.35
C GLY A 626 14.95 -14.48 -20.82
N PRO A 627 15.99 -14.52 -21.67
CA PRO A 627 15.92 -14.04 -23.05
C PRO A 627 14.77 -14.64 -23.88
N LEU A 628 14.52 -15.94 -23.70
CA LEU A 628 13.39 -16.63 -24.33
C LEU A 628 12.04 -16.04 -23.91
N GLY A 629 11.87 -15.71 -22.63
CA GLY A 629 10.68 -15.04 -22.14
C GLY A 629 10.48 -13.65 -22.75
N GLY A 630 11.56 -12.89 -22.92
CA GLY A 630 11.51 -11.57 -23.57
C GLY A 630 11.11 -11.65 -25.04
N LEU A 631 11.65 -12.63 -25.77
CA LEU A 631 11.27 -12.90 -27.17
C LEU A 631 9.81 -13.34 -27.30
N LEU A 632 9.32 -14.17 -26.37
CA LEU A 632 7.90 -14.58 -26.34
C LEU A 632 6.98 -13.39 -26.07
N ALA A 633 7.31 -12.55 -25.08
CA ALA A 633 6.54 -11.35 -24.78
C ALA A 633 6.51 -10.40 -25.99
N LEU A 634 7.65 -10.18 -26.65
CA LEU A 634 7.72 -9.37 -27.87
C LEU A 634 6.83 -9.95 -28.98
N PHE A 635 6.93 -11.25 -29.23
CA PHE A 635 6.18 -11.93 -30.30
C PHE A 635 4.67 -11.78 -30.08
N PHE A 636 4.16 -12.16 -28.90
CA PHE A 636 2.72 -12.09 -28.62
C PHE A 636 2.20 -10.65 -28.48
N TRP A 637 3.07 -9.69 -28.11
CA TRP A 637 2.71 -8.28 -28.08
C TRP A 637 2.51 -7.69 -29.49
N VAL A 638 3.39 -8.03 -30.42
CA VAL A 638 3.39 -7.45 -31.79
C VAL A 638 2.41 -8.17 -32.72
N LEU A 639 2.27 -9.49 -32.57
CA LEU A 639 1.65 -10.37 -33.56
C LEU A 639 0.22 -9.98 -33.98
N PRO A 640 -0.75 -9.69 -33.09
CA PRO A 640 -2.12 -9.46 -33.52
C PRO A 640 -2.29 -8.20 -34.38
N GLY A 641 -1.68 -7.09 -33.96
CA GLY A 641 -1.68 -5.85 -34.73
C GLY A 641 -0.89 -5.98 -36.04
N TRP A 642 0.26 -6.68 -36.01
CA TRP A 642 1.06 -6.96 -37.20
C TRP A 642 0.28 -7.77 -38.25
N ALA A 643 -0.43 -8.82 -37.83
CA ALA A 643 -1.23 -9.65 -38.71
C ALA A 643 -2.39 -8.85 -39.33
N ALA A 644 -3.12 -8.09 -38.52
CA ALA A 644 -4.22 -7.25 -38.99
C ALA A 644 -3.76 -6.19 -40.01
N LEU A 645 -2.62 -5.53 -39.76
CA LEU A 645 -2.08 -4.50 -40.64
C LEU A 645 -1.44 -5.06 -41.91
N THR A 646 -0.88 -6.26 -41.84
CA THR A 646 -0.41 -6.98 -43.04
C THR A 646 -1.59 -7.31 -43.96
N ILE A 647 -2.68 -7.86 -43.40
CA ILE A 647 -3.92 -8.14 -44.15
C ILE A 647 -4.49 -6.84 -44.75
N ALA A 648 -4.52 -5.76 -43.98
CA ALA A 648 -4.99 -4.46 -44.46
C ALA A 648 -4.11 -3.89 -45.58
N GLY A 649 -2.79 -4.07 -45.52
CA GLY A 649 -1.88 -3.63 -46.58
C GLY A 649 -2.10 -4.36 -47.90
N PHE A 650 -2.44 -5.66 -47.85
CA PHE A 650 -2.88 -6.40 -49.03
C PHE A 650 -4.21 -5.89 -49.59
N GLY A 651 -5.20 -5.69 -48.73
CA GLY A 651 -6.52 -5.17 -49.13
C GLY A 651 -6.45 -3.74 -49.70
N ALA A 652 -5.57 -2.91 -49.16
CA ALA A 652 -5.33 -1.54 -49.64
C ALA A 652 -4.81 -1.53 -51.09
N LYS A 653 -3.96 -2.50 -51.48
CA LYS A 653 -3.44 -2.60 -52.85
C LYS A 653 -4.53 -2.90 -53.90
N SER A 654 -5.55 -3.67 -53.52
CA SER A 654 -6.67 -4.06 -54.39
C SER A 654 -7.88 -3.12 -54.33
N TYR A 655 -8.06 -2.37 -53.24
CA TYR A 655 -9.25 -1.54 -53.00
C TYR A 655 -9.05 -0.03 -53.26
N LEU A 656 -7.81 0.46 -53.34
CA LEU A 656 -7.49 1.90 -53.45
C LEU A 656 -7.22 2.41 -54.88
N GLN A 657 -7.60 1.66 -55.92
CA GLN A 657 -7.54 2.18 -57.29
C GLN A 657 -8.58 3.29 -57.56
N ASP A 658 -9.64 3.39 -56.75
CA ASP A 658 -10.80 4.27 -56.97
C ASP A 658 -10.94 5.44 -55.96
N GLY A 659 -9.90 5.73 -55.16
CA GLY A 659 -9.90 6.84 -54.18
C GLY A 659 -10.30 6.47 -52.75
N LEU A 660 -10.23 7.44 -51.83
CA LEU A 660 -10.47 7.26 -50.38
C LEU A 660 -11.98 7.15 -50.07
N PRO A 661 -12.46 6.08 -49.42
CA PRO A 661 -13.84 5.99 -48.94
C PRO A 661 -14.18 7.13 -47.96
N VAL A 662 -15.36 7.74 -48.09
CA VAL A 662 -15.80 8.92 -47.32
C VAL A 662 -15.68 8.75 -45.80
N TRP A 663 -15.96 7.55 -45.28
CA TRP A 663 -15.88 7.26 -43.84
C TRP A 663 -14.45 7.31 -43.26
N LEU A 664 -13.41 7.25 -44.11
CA LEU A 664 -12.00 7.37 -43.71
C LEU A 664 -11.53 8.83 -43.57
N THR A 665 -12.31 9.81 -44.05
CA THR A 665 -11.95 11.24 -44.01
C THR A 665 -11.93 11.82 -42.58
N GLY A 666 -12.70 11.26 -41.65
CA GLY A 666 -12.72 11.63 -40.23
C GLY A 666 -11.62 11.00 -39.37
N LEU A 667 -11.03 9.90 -39.83
CA LEU A 667 -10.07 9.12 -39.04
C LEU A 667 -8.72 9.82 -38.92
N ALA A 668 -8.21 10.42 -39.99
CA ALA A 668 -6.91 11.09 -39.98
C ALA A 668 -6.85 12.33 -39.04
N PRO A 669 -7.84 13.25 -39.02
CA PRO A 669 -7.86 14.36 -38.06
C PRO A 669 -7.96 13.89 -36.59
N ALA A 670 -8.80 12.89 -36.31
CA ALA A 670 -8.93 12.32 -34.96
C ALA A 670 -7.62 11.69 -34.47
N ALA A 671 -6.93 10.96 -35.37
CA ALA A 671 -5.65 10.33 -35.10
C ALA A 671 -4.53 11.36 -34.83
N VAL A 672 -4.51 12.50 -35.52
CA VAL A 672 -3.56 13.61 -35.25
C VAL A 672 -3.88 14.34 -33.95
N SER A 673 -5.17 14.52 -33.61
CA SER A 673 -5.60 15.14 -32.34
C SER A 673 -5.22 14.36 -31.08
N ILE A 674 -5.16 13.03 -31.15
CA ILE A 674 -4.76 12.18 -30.02
C ILE A 674 -3.28 12.39 -29.64
N VAL A 675 -2.44 12.76 -30.62
CA VAL A 675 -1.00 13.06 -30.42
C VAL A 675 -0.81 14.26 -29.49
N VAL A 676 -1.70 15.25 -29.52
CA VAL A 676 -1.68 16.46 -28.66
C VAL A 676 -1.79 16.11 -27.19
N ILE A 677 -2.71 15.20 -26.85
CA ILE A 677 -2.99 14.81 -25.46
C ILE A 677 -1.82 14.00 -24.89
N ALA A 678 -1.22 13.15 -25.73
CA ALA A 678 -0.03 12.40 -25.36
C ALA A 678 1.16 13.33 -25.08
N ALA A 679 1.35 14.36 -25.92
CA ALA A 679 2.38 15.38 -25.73
C ALA A 679 2.17 16.21 -24.46
N ALA A 680 0.93 16.65 -24.19
CA ALA A 680 0.60 17.46 -23.01
C ALA A 680 0.79 16.70 -21.68
N ARG A 681 0.46 15.40 -21.63
CA ARG A 681 0.63 14.56 -20.43
C ARG A 681 2.09 14.25 -20.13
N LEU A 682 2.92 14.08 -21.15
CA LEU A 682 4.37 13.86 -20.99
C LEU A 682 5.09 15.15 -20.57
N TRP A 683 4.66 16.30 -21.12
CA TRP A 683 5.17 17.62 -20.74
C TRP A 683 4.99 17.92 -19.24
N GLN A 684 3.83 17.58 -18.67
CA GLN A 684 3.55 17.77 -17.25
C GLN A 684 4.43 16.92 -16.33
N LYS A 685 4.96 15.79 -16.80
CA LYS A 685 5.88 14.92 -16.03
C LYS A 685 7.36 15.31 -16.17
N ALA A 686 7.72 16.10 -17.17
CA ALA A 686 9.11 16.39 -17.50
C ALA A 686 9.68 17.66 -16.84
N CYS A 687 8.89 18.42 -16.06
CA CYS A 687 9.29 19.73 -15.53
C CYS A 687 9.35 19.78 -13.99
N GLU A 688 10.51 19.45 -13.43
CA GLU A 688 11.00 19.89 -12.11
C GLU A 688 12.51 20.22 -12.15
N ASP A 689 13.00 20.97 -13.15
CA ASP A 689 14.33 21.63 -13.09
C ASP A 689 14.49 22.69 -14.20
N ASP A 690 14.92 23.91 -13.87
CA ASP A 690 15.16 24.99 -14.83
C ASP A 690 16.46 24.81 -15.63
N THR A 691 17.38 23.97 -15.15
CA THR A 691 18.68 23.70 -15.81
C THR A 691 18.54 22.77 -17.02
N ALA A 692 17.50 21.91 -17.02
CA ALA A 692 17.21 20.97 -18.09
C ALA A 692 16.77 21.64 -19.40
N LYS A 693 16.12 22.81 -19.33
CA LYS A 693 15.52 23.52 -20.48
C LYS A 693 16.55 23.95 -21.53
N ASN A 694 17.72 24.44 -21.10
CA ASN A 694 18.77 24.93 -22.01
C ASN A 694 19.61 23.80 -22.61
N PHE A 695 19.76 22.67 -21.90
CA PHE A 695 20.42 21.47 -22.41
C PHE A 695 19.56 20.75 -23.47
N VAL A 696 18.25 20.67 -23.24
CA VAL A 696 17.25 20.05 -24.13
C VAL A 696 17.18 20.75 -25.51
N ALA A 697 17.25 22.08 -25.54
CA ALA A 697 17.29 22.84 -26.80
C ALA A 697 18.57 22.58 -27.62
N SER A 698 19.69 22.32 -26.94
CA SER A 698 21.01 22.16 -27.54
C SER A 698 21.22 20.77 -28.15
N VAL A 699 20.77 19.71 -27.47
CA VAL A 699 20.84 18.32 -27.95
C VAL A 699 19.84 18.07 -29.09
N SER A 700 18.66 18.69 -29.02
CA SER A 700 17.65 18.60 -30.08
C SER A 700 18.13 19.24 -31.39
N ALA A 701 18.88 20.35 -31.32
CA ALA A 701 19.51 20.96 -32.49
C ALA A 701 20.61 20.07 -33.11
N PHE A 702 21.39 19.37 -32.29
CA PHE A 702 22.45 18.46 -32.75
C PHE A 702 21.92 17.19 -33.43
N LEU A 703 20.82 16.60 -32.92
CA LEU A 703 20.18 15.42 -33.52
C LEU A 703 19.44 15.74 -34.82
N VAL A 704 18.85 16.93 -34.93
CA VAL A 704 18.26 17.45 -36.18
C VAL A 704 19.34 17.69 -37.25
N LEU A 705 20.54 18.12 -36.86
CA LEU A 705 21.69 18.25 -37.76
C LEU A 705 22.23 16.89 -38.25
N LEU A 706 22.18 15.85 -37.42
CA LEU A 706 22.54 14.47 -37.82
C LEU A 706 21.50 13.84 -38.76
N ALA A 707 20.21 14.18 -38.60
CA ALA A 707 19.12 13.70 -39.45
C ALA A 707 19.13 14.29 -40.87
N GLN A 708 19.87 15.39 -41.10
CA GLN A 708 20.04 16.00 -42.43
C GLN A 708 21.13 15.33 -43.29
N TYR A 709 21.81 14.31 -42.77
CA TYR A 709 22.84 13.56 -43.51
C TYR A 709 22.35 12.15 -43.85
N HIS A 710 21.67 12.01 -44.99
CA HIS A 710 21.44 10.70 -45.63
C HIS A 710 21.85 10.79 -47.11
N PRO A 711 22.59 9.80 -47.64
CA PRO A 711 22.87 9.71 -49.08
C PRO A 711 21.56 9.53 -49.84
N GLN A 712 21.29 10.37 -50.85
CA GLN A 712 20.27 10.05 -51.85
C GLN A 712 20.70 8.75 -52.55
N ASP A 713 19.82 7.74 -52.52
CA ASP A 713 20.02 6.49 -53.23
C ASP A 713 19.26 6.58 -54.56
N ASP A 714 20.02 6.69 -55.65
CA ASP A 714 19.52 6.96 -57.00
C ASP A 714 19.20 5.66 -57.79
N GLY A 715 18.97 4.52 -57.12
CA GLY A 715 18.87 3.22 -57.81
C GLY A 715 18.03 2.12 -57.14
N GLU A 716 17.10 1.56 -57.92
CA GLU A 716 16.28 0.35 -57.74
C GLU A 716 15.59 0.10 -56.37
N HIS A 717 14.26 0.26 -56.36
CA HIS A 717 13.39 -0.23 -55.29
C HIS A 717 13.55 -1.76 -55.14
N SER A 718 14.15 -2.19 -54.02
CA SER A 718 14.34 -3.59 -53.65
C SER A 718 13.91 -3.86 -52.21
N LEU A 719 13.72 -5.13 -51.84
CA LEU A 719 13.47 -5.52 -50.45
C LEU A 719 14.61 -5.09 -49.51
N LEU A 720 15.84 -5.03 -50.02
CA LEU A 720 17.02 -4.64 -49.27
C LEU A 720 17.03 -3.12 -49.00
N SER A 721 16.71 -2.29 -50.00
CA SER A 721 16.61 -0.85 -49.77
C SER A 721 15.45 -0.51 -48.82
N LEU A 722 14.33 -1.22 -48.91
CA LEU A 722 13.22 -1.11 -47.95
C LEU A 722 13.65 -1.45 -46.52
N PHE A 723 14.39 -2.55 -46.32
CA PHE A 723 14.96 -2.91 -45.02
C PHE A 723 15.88 -1.81 -44.49
N TYR A 724 16.80 -1.30 -45.31
CA TYR A 724 17.72 -0.24 -44.90
C TYR A 724 17.00 1.04 -44.49
N THR A 725 15.97 1.46 -45.23
CA THR A 725 15.15 2.63 -44.87
C THR A 725 14.50 2.45 -43.51
N PHE A 726 13.82 1.32 -43.27
CA PHE A 726 13.17 1.06 -41.99
C PHE A 726 14.17 0.82 -40.84
N TYR A 727 15.33 0.22 -41.11
CA TYR A 727 16.42 0.03 -40.16
C TYR A 727 17.05 1.35 -39.73
N TRP A 728 17.30 2.24 -40.69
CA TRP A 728 17.79 3.59 -40.41
C TRP A 728 16.80 4.35 -39.53
N ILE A 729 15.53 4.39 -39.96
CA ILE A 729 14.45 5.01 -39.19
C ILE A 729 14.39 4.41 -37.77
N GLY A 730 14.36 3.09 -37.64
CA GLY A 730 14.35 2.37 -36.36
C GLY A 730 15.54 2.69 -35.44
N SER A 731 16.71 3.00 -36.02
CA SER A 731 17.94 3.27 -35.29
C SER A 731 18.01 4.68 -34.69
N ILE A 732 17.19 5.62 -35.16
CA ILE A 732 17.26 7.02 -34.75
C ILE A 732 15.96 7.59 -34.16
N ILE A 733 14.92 6.76 -33.97
CA ILE A 733 13.68 7.18 -33.31
C ILE A 733 13.84 7.13 -31.79
N PHE A 734 13.82 8.29 -31.13
CA PHE A 734 13.73 8.41 -29.68
C PHE A 734 12.32 8.87 -29.26
N GLY A 735 11.80 8.39 -28.12
CA GLY A 735 10.54 8.92 -27.55
C GLY A 735 9.23 8.31 -28.05
N GLY A 736 9.26 7.23 -28.84
CA GLY A 736 8.07 6.48 -29.23
C GLY A 736 7.60 6.71 -30.67
N GLY A 737 6.55 5.99 -31.07
CA GLY A 737 6.19 5.81 -32.49
C GLY A 737 5.65 7.03 -33.22
N GLN A 738 5.36 8.14 -32.55
CA GLN A 738 4.87 9.35 -33.21
C GLN A 738 6.01 10.12 -33.91
N VAL A 739 7.24 10.01 -33.38
CA VAL A 739 8.43 10.69 -33.90
C VAL A 739 8.89 10.11 -35.24
N MET A 740 8.50 8.88 -35.56
CA MET A 740 8.85 8.25 -36.84
C MET A 740 7.96 8.71 -38.00
N LEU A 741 6.78 9.30 -37.74
CA LEU A 741 5.82 9.61 -38.79
C LEU A 741 6.35 10.63 -39.80
N PRO A 742 7.01 11.75 -39.39
CA PRO A 742 7.64 12.66 -40.33
C PRO A 742 8.71 11.99 -41.19
N MET A 743 9.48 11.07 -40.58
CA MET A 743 10.55 10.35 -41.26
C MET A 743 10.02 9.36 -42.30
N LEU A 744 8.93 8.66 -41.99
CA LEU A 744 8.24 7.81 -42.97
C LEU A 744 7.62 8.65 -44.08
N LEU A 745 7.09 9.83 -43.76
CA LEU A 745 6.52 10.74 -44.75
C LEU A 745 7.61 11.22 -45.74
N ASP A 746 8.82 11.50 -45.26
CA ASP A 746 9.95 11.88 -46.10
C ASP A 746 10.52 10.69 -46.89
N ASN A 747 10.86 9.59 -46.21
CA ASN A 747 11.65 8.49 -46.77
C ASN A 747 10.82 7.39 -47.47
N ILE A 748 9.51 7.35 -47.25
CA ILE A 748 8.60 6.38 -47.89
C ILE A 748 7.61 7.10 -48.82
N VAL A 749 6.99 8.20 -48.38
CA VAL A 749 6.00 8.92 -49.21
C VAL A 749 6.68 9.85 -50.23
N MET A 750 7.56 10.77 -49.80
CA MET A 750 8.21 11.69 -50.74
C MET A 750 9.21 10.98 -51.66
N ALA A 751 9.81 9.88 -51.21
CA ALA A 751 10.63 8.98 -52.02
C ALA A 751 9.83 8.12 -53.03
N GLY A 752 8.49 8.23 -53.06
CA GLY A 752 7.65 7.60 -54.08
C GLY A 752 7.30 6.13 -53.87
N TRP A 753 7.61 5.53 -52.71
CA TRP A 753 7.27 4.13 -52.42
C TRP A 753 5.76 3.91 -52.22
N VAL A 754 5.08 4.90 -51.63
CA VAL A 754 3.63 4.88 -51.39
C VAL A 754 3.04 6.28 -51.56
N SER A 755 1.77 6.37 -51.94
CA SER A 755 1.06 7.66 -52.01
C SER A 755 0.74 8.23 -50.62
N LYS A 756 0.51 9.55 -50.55
CA LYS A 756 0.11 10.23 -49.31
C LYS A 756 -1.18 9.64 -48.75
N GLU A 757 -2.12 9.32 -49.62
CA GLU A 757 -3.42 8.72 -49.30
C GLU A 757 -3.25 7.34 -48.68
N GLN A 758 -2.44 6.47 -49.31
CA GLN A 758 -2.13 5.14 -48.78
C GLN A 758 -1.44 5.20 -47.41
N PHE A 759 -0.54 6.17 -47.21
CA PHE A 759 0.11 6.38 -45.93
C PHE A 759 -0.87 6.83 -44.83
N LEU A 760 -1.74 7.79 -45.13
CA LEU A 760 -2.74 8.29 -44.17
C LEU A 760 -3.75 7.20 -43.76
N ILE A 761 -4.12 6.30 -44.68
CA ILE A 761 -4.94 5.12 -44.35
C ILE A 761 -4.19 4.18 -43.40
N GLY A 762 -2.94 3.88 -43.70
CA GLY A 762 -2.09 3.07 -42.81
C GLY A 762 -1.99 3.67 -41.42
N LEU A 763 -1.82 4.99 -41.33
CA LEU A 763 -1.77 5.76 -40.09
C LEU A 763 -3.10 5.70 -39.31
N ALA A 764 -4.24 5.82 -40.00
CA ALA A 764 -5.55 5.68 -39.39
C ALA A 764 -5.77 4.28 -38.82
N LEU A 765 -5.44 3.25 -39.63
CA LEU A 765 -5.63 1.85 -39.25
C LEU A 765 -4.78 1.47 -38.05
N VAL A 766 -3.48 1.81 -38.05
CA VAL A 766 -2.58 1.47 -36.94
C VAL A 766 -2.96 2.19 -35.64
N GLN A 767 -3.55 3.39 -35.70
CA GLN A 767 -4.04 4.08 -34.50
C GLN A 767 -5.40 3.54 -34.01
N SER A 768 -6.18 2.92 -34.90
CA SER A 768 -7.46 2.29 -34.56
C SER A 768 -7.34 0.87 -34.01
N LEU A 769 -6.21 0.20 -34.26
CA LEU A 769 -5.94 -1.16 -33.81
C LEU A 769 -5.14 -1.17 -32.49
N PRO A 770 -5.30 -2.22 -31.66
CA PRO A 770 -4.53 -2.36 -30.43
C PRO A 770 -3.07 -2.71 -30.75
N GLY A 771 -2.16 -2.27 -29.88
CA GLY A 771 -0.73 -2.58 -29.99
C GLY A 771 0.13 -1.44 -30.54
N PRO A 772 1.42 -1.71 -30.83
CA PRO A 772 2.39 -0.66 -31.08
C PRO A 772 2.20 0.04 -32.42
N LEU A 773 2.34 1.36 -32.42
CA LEU A 773 2.31 2.21 -33.63
C LEU A 773 3.35 1.80 -34.69
N PHE A 774 4.45 1.19 -34.25
CA PHE A 774 5.48 0.62 -35.12
C PHE A 774 4.95 -0.48 -36.06
N ASN A 775 3.78 -1.07 -35.79
CA ASN A 775 3.13 -2.01 -36.69
C ASN A 775 2.72 -1.39 -38.05
N ILE A 776 2.76 -0.07 -38.22
CA ILE A 776 2.58 0.57 -39.54
C ILE A 776 3.63 0.08 -40.56
N SER A 777 4.81 -0.36 -40.10
CA SER A 777 5.83 -0.99 -40.95
C SER A 777 5.31 -2.25 -41.65
N ALA A 778 4.46 -3.03 -40.97
CA ALA A 778 3.84 -4.22 -41.54
C ALA A 778 2.88 -3.85 -42.68
N TYR A 779 2.06 -2.81 -42.47
CA TYR A 779 1.15 -2.28 -43.49
C TYR A 779 1.89 -1.74 -44.71
N LEU A 780 2.87 -0.85 -44.50
CA LEU A 780 3.64 -0.23 -45.59
C LEU A 780 4.45 -1.27 -46.35
N GLY A 781 5.09 -2.20 -45.63
CA GLY A 781 5.82 -3.31 -46.23
C GLY A 781 4.93 -4.25 -47.04
N ALA A 782 3.73 -4.58 -46.52
CA ALA A 782 2.74 -5.39 -47.22
C ALA A 782 2.25 -4.70 -48.51
N LEU A 783 2.03 -3.39 -48.46
CA LEU A 783 1.59 -2.61 -49.61
C LEU A 783 2.62 -2.65 -50.75
N ILE A 784 3.91 -2.53 -50.41
CA ILE A 784 5.02 -2.49 -51.38
C ILE A 784 5.30 -3.91 -51.93
N TYR A 785 5.65 -4.87 -51.06
CA TYR A 785 6.12 -6.22 -51.46
C TYR A 785 5.36 -7.39 -50.83
N GLY A 786 4.17 -7.17 -50.28
CA GLY A 786 3.39 -8.23 -49.63
C GLY A 786 4.03 -8.73 -48.33
N VAL A 787 3.76 -9.98 -47.94
CA VAL A 787 4.26 -10.56 -46.68
C VAL A 787 5.78 -10.43 -46.51
N PRO A 788 6.63 -10.66 -47.54
CA PRO A 788 8.07 -10.42 -47.44
C PRO A 788 8.41 -8.97 -47.06
N GLY A 789 7.72 -7.99 -47.65
CA GLY A 789 7.88 -6.58 -47.32
C GLY A 789 7.43 -6.26 -45.89
N ALA A 790 6.31 -6.84 -45.44
CA ALA A 790 5.81 -6.66 -44.08
C ALA A 790 6.79 -7.17 -43.03
N LEU A 791 7.39 -8.35 -43.26
CA LEU A 791 8.41 -8.93 -42.41
C LEU A 791 9.68 -8.07 -42.39
N ILE A 792 10.24 -7.75 -43.56
CA ILE A 792 11.52 -7.04 -43.65
C ILE A 792 11.43 -5.63 -43.07
N SER A 793 10.32 -4.92 -43.31
CA SER A 793 10.09 -3.57 -42.78
C SER A 793 9.88 -3.58 -41.27
N SER A 794 9.21 -4.60 -40.74
CA SER A 794 9.02 -4.76 -39.28
C SER A 794 10.33 -5.10 -38.58
N VAL A 795 11.13 -6.02 -39.14
CA VAL A 795 12.46 -6.35 -38.60
C VAL A 795 13.39 -5.14 -38.68
N GLY A 796 13.36 -4.38 -39.78
CA GLY A 796 14.10 -3.13 -39.91
C GLY A 796 13.70 -2.12 -38.83
N LEU A 797 12.41 -1.87 -38.66
CA LEU A 797 11.94 -0.82 -37.75
C LEU A 797 12.08 -1.17 -36.26
N PHE A 798 11.75 -2.40 -35.87
CA PHE A 798 11.80 -2.83 -34.47
C PHE A 798 13.19 -3.33 -34.05
N GLY A 799 13.93 -3.94 -34.98
CA GLY A 799 15.20 -4.64 -34.74
C GLY A 799 16.27 -3.84 -34.00
N PRO A 800 16.72 -2.67 -34.50
CA PRO A 800 17.87 -1.96 -33.91
C PRO A 800 17.63 -1.57 -32.45
N GLY A 801 16.46 -1.03 -32.14
CA GLY A 801 16.09 -0.66 -30.77
C GLY A 801 15.97 -1.85 -29.83
N ILE A 802 15.35 -2.94 -30.30
CA ILE A 802 15.20 -4.16 -29.51
C ILE A 802 16.55 -4.82 -29.23
N VAL A 803 17.40 -4.97 -30.25
CA VAL A 803 18.75 -5.55 -30.09
C VAL A 803 19.57 -4.70 -29.12
N LEU A 804 19.53 -3.38 -29.28
CA LEU A 804 20.22 -2.46 -28.40
C LEU A 804 19.68 -2.53 -26.96
N PHE A 805 18.36 -2.64 -26.80
CA PHE A 805 17.72 -2.78 -25.49
C PHE A 805 18.09 -4.09 -24.79
N PHE A 806 17.96 -5.24 -25.46
CA PHE A 806 18.37 -6.53 -24.89
C PHE A 806 19.89 -6.61 -24.63
N GLY A 807 20.71 -5.92 -25.43
CA GLY A 807 22.16 -5.84 -25.21
C GLY A 807 22.57 -4.90 -24.07
N LEU A 808 21.86 -3.78 -23.90
CA LEU A 808 22.15 -2.79 -22.86
C LEU A 808 21.51 -3.12 -21.52
N LEU A 809 20.39 -3.83 -21.46
CA LEU A 809 19.70 -4.12 -20.20
C LEU A 809 20.57 -4.90 -19.19
N PRO A 810 21.36 -5.92 -19.60
CA PRO A 810 22.29 -6.60 -18.68
C PRO A 810 23.45 -5.69 -18.23
N LEU A 811 23.87 -4.75 -19.09
CA LEU A 811 24.91 -3.76 -18.75
C LEU A 811 24.37 -2.67 -17.84
N TRP A 812 23.09 -2.32 -18.00
CA TRP A 812 22.37 -1.32 -17.23
C TRP A 812 22.40 -1.64 -15.73
N GLU A 813 22.28 -2.92 -15.35
CA GLU A 813 22.39 -3.35 -13.94
C GLU A 813 23.71 -2.94 -13.29
N ARG A 814 24.79 -2.84 -14.08
CA ARG A 814 26.12 -2.44 -13.60
C ARG A 814 26.29 -0.94 -13.49
N VAL A 815 25.60 -0.16 -14.34
CA VAL A 815 25.79 1.30 -14.45
C VAL A 815 24.63 2.13 -13.90
N ARG A 816 23.50 1.50 -13.52
CA ARG A 816 22.27 2.16 -13.02
C ARG A 816 22.49 3.05 -11.79
N ASN A 817 23.60 2.87 -11.06
CA ASN A 817 23.94 3.66 -9.87
C ASN A 817 24.69 4.96 -10.20
N ASN A 818 24.96 5.26 -11.47
CA ASN A 818 25.65 6.48 -11.88
C ASN A 818 24.66 7.64 -12.04
N THR A 819 24.70 8.60 -11.11
CA THR A 819 23.82 9.78 -11.09
C THR A 819 23.95 10.63 -12.36
N SER A 820 25.15 10.78 -12.92
CA SER A 820 25.36 11.55 -14.15
C SER A 820 24.68 10.90 -15.36
N LEU A 821 24.66 9.56 -15.40
CA LEU A 821 23.93 8.82 -16.44
C LEU A 821 22.42 8.99 -16.27
N GLN A 822 21.89 8.95 -15.04
CA GLN A 822 20.46 9.17 -14.79
C GLN A 822 20.01 10.58 -15.20
N ILE A 823 20.79 11.62 -14.86
CA ILE A 823 20.52 13.01 -15.26
C ILE A 823 20.55 13.15 -16.78
N PHE A 824 21.53 12.53 -17.45
CA PHE A 824 21.63 12.51 -18.91
C PHE A 824 20.38 11.90 -19.55
N LEU A 825 19.91 10.75 -19.07
CA LEU A 825 18.75 10.05 -19.62
C LEU A 825 17.44 10.82 -19.37
N SER A 826 17.32 11.53 -18.24
CA SER A 826 16.21 12.47 -18.01
C SER A 826 16.20 13.60 -19.06
N GLY A 827 17.37 14.13 -19.41
CA GLY A 827 17.52 15.11 -20.51
C GLY A 827 17.14 14.55 -21.89
N VAL A 828 17.46 13.27 -22.16
CA VAL A 828 17.05 12.57 -23.39
C VAL A 828 15.52 12.42 -23.45
N ASN A 829 14.87 12.00 -22.35
CA ASN A 829 13.42 11.86 -22.27
C ASN A 829 12.68 13.20 -22.47
N ALA A 830 13.21 14.29 -21.91
CA ALA A 830 12.68 15.64 -22.13
C ALA A 830 12.84 16.10 -23.59
N SER A 831 13.97 15.81 -24.23
CA SER A 831 14.22 16.13 -25.65
C SER A 831 13.31 15.36 -26.60
N ALA A 832 13.11 14.07 -26.32
CA ALA A 832 12.22 13.23 -27.11
C ALA A 832 10.76 13.71 -27.02
N THR A 833 10.34 14.23 -25.85
CA THR A 833 9.03 14.87 -25.67
C THR A 833 8.88 16.13 -26.53
N GLY A 834 9.93 16.95 -26.65
CA GLY A 834 9.96 18.13 -27.54
C GLY A 834 9.78 17.78 -29.02
N LEU A 835 10.37 16.67 -29.49
CA LEU A 835 10.22 16.19 -30.87
C LEU A 835 8.79 15.72 -31.18
N ILE A 836 8.09 15.14 -30.20
CA ILE A 836 6.67 14.75 -30.36
C ILE A 836 5.79 16.01 -30.53
N VAL A 837 6.04 17.06 -29.75
CA VAL A 837 5.33 18.35 -29.86
C VAL A 837 5.59 18.98 -31.24
N ALA A 838 6.85 18.99 -31.71
CA ALA A 838 7.19 19.50 -33.03
C ALA A 838 6.50 18.72 -34.17
N SER A 839 6.44 17.40 -34.05
CA SER A 839 5.79 16.53 -35.04
C SER A 839 4.28 16.78 -35.14
N PHE A 840 3.63 17.14 -34.04
CA PHE A 840 2.21 17.53 -34.06
C PHE A 840 1.95 18.74 -34.96
N PHE A 841 2.72 19.83 -34.81
CA PHE A 841 2.52 21.03 -35.62
C PHE A 841 2.77 20.76 -37.11
N LEU A 842 3.75 19.90 -37.43
CA LEU A 842 4.02 19.46 -38.81
C LEU A 842 2.90 18.61 -39.42
N LEU A 843 2.20 17.81 -38.61
CA LEU A 843 1.12 16.92 -39.07
C LEU A 843 -0.25 17.61 -39.07
N TRP A 844 -0.48 18.56 -38.19
CA TRP A 844 -1.75 19.29 -38.07
C TRP A 844 -2.10 20.04 -39.36
N ASP A 845 -1.17 20.82 -39.88
CA ASP A 845 -1.35 21.57 -41.14
C ASP A 845 -1.55 20.65 -42.35
N LYS A 846 -1.16 19.37 -42.25
CA LYS A 846 -1.27 18.36 -43.32
C LYS A 846 -2.51 17.45 -43.20
N ALA A 847 -3.22 17.48 -42.07
CA ALA A 847 -4.36 16.61 -41.78
C ALA A 847 -5.67 17.38 -41.58
N VAL A 848 -5.60 18.65 -41.18
CA VAL A 848 -6.78 19.50 -40.92
C VAL A 848 -6.85 20.59 -41.99
N HIS A 849 -7.66 20.35 -43.03
CA HIS A 849 -7.78 21.25 -44.18
C HIS A 849 -9.13 21.96 -44.28
N THR A 850 -10.16 21.46 -43.58
CA THR A 850 -11.54 21.96 -43.63
C THR A 850 -12.09 22.24 -42.23
N ASN A 851 -13.10 23.12 -42.14
CA ASN A 851 -13.78 23.42 -40.87
C ASN A 851 -14.40 22.17 -40.23
N SER A 852 -14.86 21.21 -41.05
CA SER A 852 -15.37 19.91 -40.60
C SER A 852 -14.28 19.02 -40.00
N SER A 853 -13.09 18.95 -40.64
CA SER A 853 -11.94 18.22 -40.07
C SER A 853 -11.41 18.85 -38.78
N ALA A 854 -11.49 20.17 -38.64
CA ALA A 854 -11.10 20.89 -37.41
C ALA A 854 -12.09 20.63 -36.26
N ALA A 855 -13.40 20.56 -36.56
CA ALA A 855 -14.44 20.23 -35.58
C ALA A 855 -14.29 18.79 -35.04
N VAL A 856 -14.02 17.82 -35.92
CA VAL A 856 -13.69 16.44 -35.52
C VAL A 856 -12.46 16.42 -34.63
N GLY A 857 -11.41 17.15 -35.02
CA GLY A 857 -10.18 17.26 -34.23
C GLY A 857 -10.40 17.82 -32.82
N LEU A 858 -11.20 18.89 -32.68
CA LEU A 858 -11.52 19.51 -31.39
C LEU A 858 -12.40 18.61 -30.51
N ALA A 859 -13.40 17.95 -31.09
CA ALA A 859 -14.26 17.01 -30.37
C ALA A 859 -13.45 15.83 -29.80
N THR A 860 -12.51 15.28 -30.57
CA THR A 860 -11.60 14.24 -30.10
C THR A 860 -10.73 14.71 -28.94
N VAL A 861 -10.22 15.95 -28.99
CA VAL A 861 -9.43 16.54 -27.89
C VAL A 861 -10.27 16.64 -26.60
N LEU A 862 -11.50 17.13 -26.70
CA LEU A 862 -12.39 17.28 -25.54
C LEU A 862 -12.80 15.92 -24.95
N MET A 863 -13.18 14.96 -25.79
CA MET A 863 -13.57 13.61 -25.36
C MET A 863 -12.46 12.92 -24.55
N VAL A 864 -11.23 12.93 -25.07
CA VAL A 864 -10.12 12.19 -24.45
C VAL A 864 -9.43 13.01 -23.36
N GLY A 865 -9.35 14.33 -23.52
CA GLY A 865 -8.63 15.23 -22.62
C GLY A 865 -9.44 15.63 -21.38
N VAL A 866 -10.73 15.94 -21.56
CA VAL A 866 -11.61 16.46 -20.49
C VAL A 866 -12.52 15.36 -19.97
N PHE A 867 -13.23 14.67 -20.86
CA PHE A 867 -14.22 13.65 -20.47
C PHE A 867 -13.63 12.26 -20.25
N ARG A 868 -12.32 12.08 -20.43
CA ARG A 868 -11.58 10.82 -20.24
C ARG A 868 -12.18 9.62 -20.98
N VAL A 869 -12.82 9.87 -22.12
CA VAL A 869 -13.39 8.83 -22.98
C VAL A 869 -12.26 7.94 -23.53
N PRO A 870 -12.43 6.60 -23.57
CA PRO A 870 -11.44 5.70 -24.17
C PRO A 870 -11.08 6.10 -25.60
N THR A 871 -9.79 6.10 -25.93
CA THR A 871 -9.28 6.58 -27.22
C THR A 871 -9.87 5.81 -28.41
N SER A 872 -10.14 4.51 -28.27
CA SER A 872 -10.81 3.70 -29.30
C SER A 872 -12.22 4.19 -29.61
N MET A 873 -13.00 4.55 -28.59
CA MET A 873 -14.33 5.14 -28.78
C MET A 873 -14.24 6.53 -29.42
N ALA A 874 -13.26 7.34 -29.03
CA ALA A 874 -13.06 8.66 -29.62
C ALA A 874 -12.69 8.59 -31.11
N ILE A 875 -11.96 7.55 -31.54
CA ILE A 875 -11.65 7.28 -32.95
C ILE A 875 -12.90 6.85 -33.72
N ILE A 876 -13.70 5.93 -33.17
CA ILE A 876 -14.97 5.49 -33.80
C ILE A 876 -15.94 6.66 -33.95
N VAL A 877 -16.10 7.46 -32.89
CA VAL A 877 -16.93 8.67 -32.91
C VAL A 877 -16.38 9.69 -33.89
N GLY A 878 -15.05 9.86 -33.97
CA GLY A 878 -14.40 10.73 -34.96
C GLY A 878 -14.65 10.29 -36.41
N ALA A 879 -14.62 8.98 -36.68
CA ALA A 879 -14.96 8.42 -37.99
C ALA A 879 -16.42 8.67 -38.36
N ILE A 880 -17.35 8.44 -37.42
CA ILE A 880 -18.79 8.69 -37.60
C ILE A 880 -19.05 10.19 -37.83
N LEU A 881 -18.46 11.06 -37.02
CA LEU A 881 -18.60 12.51 -37.15
C LEU A 881 -18.00 13.01 -38.48
N GLY A 882 -16.84 12.49 -38.90
CA GLY A 882 -16.26 12.85 -40.19
C GLY A 882 -17.11 12.40 -41.37
N PHE A 883 -17.75 11.22 -41.28
CA PHE A 883 -18.71 10.76 -42.28
C PHE A 883 -19.94 11.69 -42.35
N LEU A 884 -20.54 12.01 -41.20
CA LEU A 884 -21.73 12.88 -41.11
C LEU A 884 -21.45 14.33 -41.54
N LEU A 885 -20.21 14.81 -41.36
CA LEU A 885 -19.78 16.17 -41.68
C LEU A 885 -19.11 16.30 -43.05
N SER A 886 -19.12 15.24 -43.86
CA SER A 886 -18.62 15.25 -45.23
C SER A 886 -19.62 15.94 -46.18
N SER A 887 -19.11 16.68 -47.17
CA SER A 887 -19.93 17.42 -48.13
C SER A 887 -20.83 16.52 -48.98
N GLU A 888 -20.41 15.28 -49.26
CA GLU A 888 -21.19 14.31 -50.03
C GLU A 888 -22.44 13.81 -49.28
N VAL A 889 -22.41 13.70 -47.95
CA VAL A 889 -23.57 13.29 -47.14
C VAL A 889 -24.57 14.44 -46.97
N PHE A 890 -24.08 15.68 -46.88
CA PHE A 890 -24.94 16.87 -46.91
C PHE A 890 -25.65 17.06 -48.27
N ASP A 891 -24.96 16.77 -49.39
CA ASP A 891 -25.55 16.82 -50.73
C ASP A 891 -26.53 15.65 -51.00
N LEU A 892 -26.30 14.46 -50.44
CA LEU A 892 -27.25 13.33 -50.47
C LEU A 892 -28.54 13.64 -49.68
N GLY A 893 -28.41 14.34 -48.54
CA GLY A 893 -29.57 14.79 -47.74
C GLY A 893 -30.36 15.92 -48.38
N GLN A 894 -29.75 16.75 -49.24
CA GLN A 894 -30.46 17.80 -49.98
C GLN A 894 -31.17 17.29 -51.24
N LYS A 895 -30.72 16.17 -51.84
CA LYS A 895 -31.34 15.61 -53.04
C LYS A 895 -32.75 15.06 -52.83
N ASP A 896 -33.11 14.66 -51.61
CA ASP A 896 -34.45 14.15 -51.28
C ASP A 896 -35.38 15.18 -50.60
N PHE A 897 -34.91 16.41 -50.36
CA PHE A 897 -35.76 17.51 -49.87
C PHE A 897 -36.12 18.55 -50.95
N CYS A 898 -35.56 18.41 -52.15
CA CYS A 898 -35.88 19.22 -53.32
C CYS A 898 -36.40 18.35 -54.49
N SER A 899 -37.39 17.49 -54.20
CA SER A 899 -38.32 16.93 -55.19
C SER A 899 -39.75 17.33 -54.85
#